data_AF-A0A3A0EDU0-F1
#
_entry.id   AF-A0A3A0EDU0-F1
#
_cell.length_a   1.000
_cell.length_b   1.000
_cell.length_c   1.000
_cell.angle_alpha   90.00
_cell.angle_beta   90.00
_cell.angle_gamma   90.00
#
_symmetry.space_group_name_H-M   'P 1'
#
loop_
_entity.id
_entity.type
_entity.pdbx_description
1 polymer ?
#
loop_
_entity_poly.entity_id
_entity_poly.type
_entity_poly.pdbx_seq_one_letter_code
_entity_poly.pdbx_strand_id
1 'polypeptide(L)'
;MSPTPNPTPHPDDPARRAAAQGDARLDALDAAAVGLLEPLIHATDAEVVGHAPQEAAGAAAAVASWRTGLADALGRLARAALELELVGLGHAVGLLRAHLLGPVRPEDGALELASAEGWVSDAIAFCSGQLPASEAGSLIERLRDWPGMAARVSADLLGPISARLRQDAERIAAATLAAMQPAALEVGADELEMLAEAAGQLDEEFAAALAEADPATPAGQHEAQLADALEAAADAVERFANAVGFIGLEPVAAVLEGLGANLLTLAREPPRFAARHRELLAQLGPAWARLFGAPSPQATAGALALLEDPAWPRPAAPEAIAAARHRFDTLATVGTRRVAAAEEAVDESELSLEIPFDADRGVVENLLRELPALSAELSACIERVGAGSAEAIASAQRIAHTLKGSANTVGVRGIALLTHQLEDLLQLLAPADAALSPELAGVLADAADCVAEMSESVAGLGAPPRQPLEVLRSVRDWTNRLLQQPDAWRAPVPPVIGAEQAAPIVEPVVEPAAEPVEPVVEPVIEPAAEPAEPVSPPPEPGAGADEWLRVPASLIERLLASANEAAILLSQAQEQALEVDRMRATLRMGTDQLQDLAGELERLVDVRGTALGERRARESAHFDALELDEYDDLHMVSRRIAESGADGRLIEQTLGGTVAALRDSLSQLERVQVELREAALQTRTVRVDMVLPRWRRTVRQAVRASGHEASLQVEGESTEIDTQLLQALVEPVAHLLRNAIDHGIESPLQRQALGKPPAGSIVLGFAREGADLVIDCSDDGRGLDLHAVRDRAVALGLLDAGERCDDATLARFVLLPGFSTRARATQLSGRGIGLDVVNQAVREQRGTVDISSTPGEGMRVRLRVPVRMAALPVIVVRSDSHVLALAVREVEQVLSPERFVDDADGTRRFMGTSGPMRLVRLEDALGLPEDAFAPPPGAQPAAPAVLQVRLPGGERVAVLVAEPGQTRNVVVRPLAAFLPPIPGIEGAAVLGDGAVAPVVDLPVLLAAREGARAAPALEAARRALPVCLVVDDSVSVRRTMENFVRDLGFQADSAADGIEALECVARRVPALVLADLEMPRMNGVELVRALREKPATRSVPVVMITSRSSEKHRQLALDAGVDVFLTKPYTEDALASHIARLLERR
;
A
#
# COMPACT_ATOMS: atom_id res chain seq x y z
N MET A 1 -20.21 -25.29 16.81
CA MET A 1 -19.68 -26.20 17.85
C MET A 1 -19.50 -27.60 17.25
N SER A 2 -18.26 -27.97 16.98
CA SER A 2 -17.80 -29.35 16.82
C SER A 2 -16.41 -29.38 17.49
N PRO A 3 -16.15 -30.22 18.50
CA PRO A 3 -14.89 -30.19 19.21
C PRO A 3 -13.95 -31.34 18.80
N THR A 4 -12.66 -31.04 18.85
CA THR A 4 -11.47 -31.86 19.24
C THR A 4 -10.29 -31.69 18.25
N PRO A 5 -9.01 -31.86 18.67
CA PRO A 5 -8.48 -32.20 20.00
C PRO A 5 -7.34 -31.29 20.54
N ASN A 6 -7.12 -31.35 21.86
CA ASN A 6 -5.99 -30.80 22.63
C ASN A 6 -4.63 -31.43 22.29
N PRO A 7 -3.50 -30.70 22.36
CA PRO A 7 -2.16 -31.28 22.43
C PRO A 7 -1.71 -31.53 23.88
N THR A 8 -0.81 -32.50 24.02
CA THR A 8 -0.25 -33.08 25.26
C THR A 8 0.82 -32.21 25.95
N PRO A 9 0.94 -32.20 27.30
CA PRO A 9 1.99 -31.48 28.01
C PRO A 9 3.25 -32.32 28.30
N HIS A 10 4.44 -31.71 28.14
CA HIS A 10 5.75 -32.21 28.62
C HIS A 10 6.03 -31.62 30.04
N PRO A 11 7.00 -32.13 30.83
CA PRO A 11 6.74 -32.69 32.14
C PRO A 11 7.97 -32.49 33.05
N ASP A 12 8.08 -31.54 33.98
CA ASP A 12 9.21 -31.59 34.96
C ASP A 12 9.03 -30.72 36.20
N ASP A 13 7.84 -30.79 36.81
CA ASP A 13 7.67 -30.44 38.21
C ASP A 13 6.94 -31.58 38.94
N PRO A 14 7.61 -32.35 39.83
CA PRO A 14 7.00 -33.51 40.47
C PRO A 14 5.88 -33.15 41.46
N ALA A 15 5.83 -31.92 41.96
CA ALA A 15 4.75 -31.44 42.84
C ALA A 15 3.56 -30.92 42.03
N ARG A 16 3.80 -30.16 40.95
CA ARG A 16 2.73 -29.72 40.03
C ARG A 16 2.19 -30.85 39.16
N ARG A 17 2.98 -31.86 38.79
CA ARG A 17 2.47 -33.07 38.10
C ARG A 17 1.51 -33.86 38.98
N ALA A 18 1.73 -33.91 40.30
CA ALA A 18 0.79 -34.58 41.21
C ALA A 18 -0.53 -33.82 41.36
N ALA A 19 -0.49 -32.48 41.37
CA ALA A 19 -1.68 -31.62 41.42
C ALA A 19 -2.44 -31.58 40.07
N ALA A 20 -1.75 -31.34 38.96
CA ALA A 20 -2.35 -31.30 37.62
C ALA A 20 -2.84 -32.67 37.12
N GLN A 21 -2.21 -33.79 37.53
CA GLN A 21 -2.76 -35.13 37.30
C GLN A 21 -3.95 -35.43 38.21
N GLY A 22 -4.09 -34.74 39.35
CA GLY A 22 -5.28 -34.80 40.20
C GLY A 22 -6.48 -34.12 39.53
N ASP A 23 -6.30 -32.88 39.06
CA ASP A 23 -7.33 -32.10 38.37
C ASP A 23 -7.80 -32.76 37.07
N ALA A 24 -6.87 -33.17 36.20
CA ALA A 24 -7.23 -33.80 34.94
C ALA A 24 -7.98 -35.15 35.11
N ARG A 25 -7.78 -35.86 36.23
CA ARG A 25 -8.50 -37.10 36.52
C ARG A 25 -9.89 -36.83 37.11
N LEU A 26 -10.05 -35.79 37.93
CA LEU A 26 -11.36 -35.35 38.42
C LEU A 26 -12.23 -34.79 37.29
N ASP A 27 -11.64 -33.99 36.38
CA ASP A 27 -12.32 -33.51 35.18
C ASP A 27 -12.77 -34.66 34.28
N ALA A 28 -11.95 -35.71 34.16
CA ALA A 28 -12.31 -36.92 33.42
C ALA A 28 -13.45 -37.71 34.10
N LEU A 29 -13.50 -37.72 35.45
CA LEU A 29 -14.59 -38.31 36.22
C LEU A 29 -15.90 -37.54 35.99
N ASP A 30 -15.85 -36.20 36.03
CA ASP A 30 -17.00 -35.33 35.79
C ASP A 30 -17.51 -35.44 34.35
N ALA A 31 -16.60 -35.43 33.37
CA ALA A 31 -16.96 -35.64 31.98
C ALA A 31 -17.60 -37.03 31.76
N ALA A 32 -17.10 -38.07 32.43
CA ALA A 32 -17.69 -39.41 32.38
C ALA A 32 -19.08 -39.46 33.03
N ALA A 33 -19.30 -38.70 34.11
CA ALA A 33 -20.60 -38.60 34.78
C ALA A 33 -21.63 -37.83 33.93
N VAL A 34 -21.23 -36.70 33.33
CA VAL A 34 -22.09 -35.93 32.41
C VAL A 34 -22.48 -36.76 31.18
N GLY A 35 -21.58 -37.62 30.70
CA GLY A 35 -21.85 -38.58 29.62
C GLY A 35 -22.94 -39.62 29.91
N LEU A 36 -23.46 -39.70 31.14
CA LEU A 36 -24.63 -40.52 31.49
C LEU A 36 -25.95 -39.93 30.99
N LEU A 37 -26.00 -38.64 30.65
CA LEU A 37 -27.22 -37.96 30.22
C LEU A 37 -27.61 -38.29 28.77
N GLU A 38 -26.63 -38.51 27.90
CA GLU A 38 -26.86 -38.73 26.46
C GLU A 38 -27.78 -39.94 26.17
N PRO A 39 -27.60 -41.13 26.80
CA PRO A 39 -28.52 -42.25 26.61
C PRO A 39 -29.95 -41.98 27.11
N LEU A 40 -30.12 -41.12 28.13
CA LEU A 40 -31.42 -40.79 28.71
C LEU A 40 -32.18 -39.80 27.84
N ILE A 41 -31.51 -38.78 27.28
CA ILE A 41 -32.10 -37.82 26.34
C ILE A 41 -32.64 -38.57 25.11
N HIS A 42 -31.87 -39.53 24.59
CA HIS A 42 -32.32 -40.38 23.48
C HIS A 42 -33.47 -41.33 23.85
N ALA A 43 -33.62 -41.68 25.13
CA ALA A 43 -34.75 -42.47 25.61
C ALA A 43 -36.03 -41.62 25.71
N THR A 44 -35.92 -40.36 26.13
CA THR A 44 -37.05 -39.43 26.25
C THR A 44 -37.59 -38.97 24.89
N ASP A 45 -36.72 -38.78 23.89
CA ASP A 45 -37.11 -38.42 22.52
C ASP A 45 -37.88 -39.52 21.79
N ALA A 46 -37.76 -40.77 22.22
CA ALA A 46 -38.39 -41.93 21.59
C ALA A 46 -39.85 -42.18 22.03
N GLU A 47 -40.51 -41.25 22.73
CA GLU A 47 -41.88 -41.34 23.27
C GLU A 47 -42.25 -42.74 23.80
N VAL A 48 -41.57 -43.20 24.85
CA VAL A 48 -41.93 -44.45 25.58
C VAL A 48 -43.30 -44.33 26.31
N VAL A 49 -43.92 -43.14 26.31
CA VAL A 49 -45.19 -42.89 27.00
C VAL A 49 -46.35 -42.76 26.01
N GLY A 50 -46.92 -43.91 25.64
CA GLY A 50 -48.35 -44.00 25.35
C GLY A 50 -48.79 -44.31 23.93
N HIS A 51 -48.41 -45.46 23.34
CA HIS A 51 -49.03 -45.93 22.09
C HIS A 51 -49.39 -47.44 22.09
N ALA A 52 -50.36 -47.78 21.23
CA ALA A 52 -51.18 -48.99 21.17
C ALA A 52 -50.41 -50.33 21.04
N PRO A 53 -51.01 -51.49 21.40
CA PRO A 53 -50.34 -52.80 21.48
C PRO A 53 -49.73 -53.36 20.18
N GLN A 54 -49.87 -52.69 19.04
CA GLN A 54 -49.21 -53.07 17.78
C GLN A 54 -47.77 -52.50 17.63
N GLU A 55 -47.34 -51.59 18.52
CA GLU A 55 -45.98 -51.02 18.56
C GLU A 55 -45.09 -51.61 19.68
N ALA A 56 -45.51 -52.73 20.28
CA ALA A 56 -44.77 -53.37 21.38
C ALA A 56 -43.33 -53.78 21.03
N ALA A 57 -43.05 -54.06 19.75
CA ALA A 57 -41.69 -54.36 19.27
C ALA A 57 -40.80 -53.12 19.21
N GLY A 58 -41.36 -51.94 18.90
CA GLY A 58 -40.65 -50.67 18.87
C GLY A 58 -40.30 -50.19 20.28
N ALA A 59 -41.25 -50.29 21.21
CA ALA A 59 -41.02 -49.97 22.62
C ALA A 59 -39.97 -50.90 23.26
N ALA A 60 -40.00 -52.21 22.98
CA ALA A 60 -39.00 -53.15 23.47
C ALA A 60 -37.59 -52.87 22.92
N ALA A 61 -37.48 -52.47 21.65
CA ALA A 61 -36.21 -52.08 21.03
C ALA A 61 -35.68 -50.75 21.59
N ALA A 62 -36.55 -49.76 21.81
CA ALA A 62 -36.19 -48.48 22.43
C ALA A 62 -35.69 -48.69 23.86
N VAL A 63 -36.41 -49.51 24.66
CA VAL A 63 -35.99 -49.88 26.02
C VAL A 63 -34.66 -50.61 26.02
N ALA A 64 -34.44 -51.57 25.13
CA ALA A 64 -33.16 -52.26 25.02
C ALA A 64 -32.02 -51.31 24.61
N SER A 65 -32.29 -50.35 23.72
CA SER A 65 -31.31 -49.41 23.19
C SER A 65 -30.78 -48.46 24.28
N TRP A 66 -31.67 -47.74 24.99
CA TRP A 66 -31.20 -46.78 26.01
C TRP A 66 -30.58 -47.47 27.22
N ARG A 67 -31.06 -48.66 27.61
CA ARG A 67 -30.44 -49.45 28.68
C ARG A 67 -29.02 -49.87 28.34
N THR A 68 -28.79 -50.28 27.09
CA THR A 68 -27.45 -50.66 26.62
C THR A 68 -26.53 -49.43 26.57
N GLY A 69 -27.04 -48.31 26.03
CA GLY A 69 -26.31 -47.04 26.02
C GLY A 69 -25.94 -46.53 27.42
N LEU A 70 -26.87 -46.60 28.37
CA LEU A 70 -26.63 -46.23 29.76
C LEU A 70 -25.65 -47.19 30.44
N ALA A 71 -25.76 -48.50 30.19
CA ALA A 71 -24.82 -49.49 30.71
C ALA A 71 -23.38 -49.26 30.21
N ASP A 72 -23.21 -48.81 28.97
CA ASP A 72 -21.90 -48.47 28.42
C ASP A 72 -21.35 -47.16 28.99
N ALA A 73 -22.21 -46.15 29.18
CA ALA A 73 -21.83 -44.90 29.84
C ALA A 73 -21.43 -45.11 31.31
N LEU A 74 -22.19 -45.91 32.06
CA LEU A 74 -21.83 -46.36 33.42
C LEU A 74 -20.52 -47.14 33.42
N GLY A 75 -20.22 -47.91 32.37
CA GLY A 75 -18.94 -48.60 32.21
C GLY A 75 -17.75 -47.65 32.14
N ARG A 76 -17.91 -46.49 31.48
CA ARG A 76 -16.89 -45.43 31.42
C ARG A 76 -16.73 -44.75 32.78
N LEU A 77 -17.83 -44.41 33.45
CA LEU A 77 -17.80 -43.82 34.78
C LEU A 77 -17.14 -44.75 35.82
N ALA A 78 -17.46 -46.04 35.80
CA ALA A 78 -16.85 -47.02 36.71
C ALA A 78 -15.33 -47.12 36.52
N ARG A 79 -14.85 -47.01 35.26
CA ARG A 79 -13.42 -47.04 34.96
C ARG A 79 -12.71 -45.78 35.48
N ALA A 80 -13.27 -44.61 35.22
CA ALA A 80 -12.75 -43.34 35.74
C ALA A 80 -12.72 -43.32 37.28
N ALA A 81 -13.79 -43.80 37.93
CA ALA A 81 -13.86 -43.92 39.38
C ALA A 81 -12.77 -44.85 39.96
N LEU A 82 -12.52 -45.99 39.31
CA LEU A 82 -11.48 -46.93 39.76
C LEU A 82 -10.06 -46.38 39.58
N GLU A 83 -9.80 -45.61 38.51
CA GLU A 83 -8.52 -44.93 38.28
C GLU A 83 -8.22 -43.86 39.36
N LEU A 84 -9.26 -43.32 39.98
CA LEU A 84 -9.19 -42.39 41.12
C LEU A 84 -9.28 -43.08 42.50
N GLU A 85 -9.29 -44.42 42.53
CA GLU A 85 -9.48 -45.23 43.74
C GLU A 85 -10.80 -44.97 44.48
N LEU A 86 -11.82 -44.47 43.78
CA LEU A 86 -13.19 -44.27 44.28
C LEU A 86 -13.98 -45.58 44.18
N VAL A 87 -13.56 -46.54 45.02
CA VAL A 87 -13.98 -47.94 44.95
C VAL A 87 -15.47 -48.12 45.24
N GLY A 88 -16.06 -47.30 46.12
CA GLY A 88 -17.48 -47.32 46.43
C GLY A 88 -18.34 -46.90 45.24
N LEU A 89 -17.95 -45.80 44.56
CA LEU A 89 -18.62 -45.35 43.34
C LEU A 89 -18.49 -46.38 42.22
N GLY A 90 -17.28 -46.92 42.00
CA GLY A 90 -17.04 -47.96 41.01
C GLY A 90 -17.88 -49.23 41.23
N HIS A 91 -18.02 -49.68 42.48
CA HIS A 91 -18.87 -50.83 42.80
C HIS A 91 -20.36 -50.54 42.62
N ALA A 92 -20.86 -49.38 43.04
CA ALA A 92 -22.26 -49.00 42.87
C ALA A 92 -22.65 -48.94 41.38
N VAL A 93 -21.84 -48.24 40.58
CA VAL A 93 -22.01 -48.12 39.12
C VAL A 93 -21.92 -49.49 38.44
N GLY A 94 -20.99 -50.35 38.87
CA GLY A 94 -20.81 -51.70 38.33
C GLY A 94 -22.01 -52.62 38.57
N LEU A 95 -22.65 -52.52 39.74
CA LEU A 95 -23.87 -53.28 40.06
C LEU A 95 -25.05 -52.85 39.16
N LEU A 96 -25.25 -51.53 39.00
CA LEU A 96 -26.31 -51.00 38.12
C LEU A 96 -26.08 -51.40 36.66
N ARG A 97 -24.84 -51.31 36.17
CA ARG A 97 -24.47 -51.74 34.82
C ARG A 97 -24.80 -53.22 34.60
N ALA A 98 -24.43 -54.09 35.54
CA ALA A 98 -24.73 -55.52 35.44
C ALA A 98 -26.24 -55.80 35.45
N HIS A 99 -27.02 -55.00 36.19
CA HIS A 99 -28.48 -55.09 36.18
C HIS A 99 -29.08 -54.65 34.84
N LEU A 100 -28.62 -53.53 34.28
CA LEU A 100 -29.12 -52.96 33.03
C LEU A 100 -28.91 -53.90 31.82
N LEU A 101 -27.80 -54.64 31.80
CA LEU A 101 -27.47 -55.65 30.77
C LEU A 101 -28.24 -56.98 30.94
N GLY A 102 -29.03 -57.13 32.01
CA GLY A 102 -29.88 -58.29 32.23
C GLY A 102 -31.22 -58.24 31.48
N PRO A 103 -31.92 -59.38 31.34
CA PRO A 103 -33.24 -59.41 30.70
C PRO A 103 -34.29 -58.71 31.59
N VAL A 104 -35.02 -57.75 31.03
CA VAL A 104 -36.13 -57.03 31.69
C VAL A 104 -37.38 -57.07 30.82
N ARG A 105 -38.56 -57.09 31.46
CA ARG A 105 -39.83 -57.09 30.76
C ARG A 105 -40.12 -55.69 30.20
N PRO A 106 -40.63 -55.54 28.96
CA PRO A 106 -40.87 -54.23 28.35
C PRO A 106 -41.79 -53.32 29.18
N GLU A 107 -42.69 -53.89 29.97
CA GLU A 107 -43.65 -53.21 30.86
C GLU A 107 -43.00 -52.42 32.00
N ASP A 108 -41.77 -52.76 32.39
CA ASP A 108 -41.03 -52.10 33.49
C ASP A 108 -40.16 -50.92 33.00
N GLY A 109 -40.04 -50.73 31.67
CA GLY A 109 -39.09 -49.80 31.05
C GLY A 109 -39.29 -48.33 31.40
N ALA A 110 -40.54 -47.87 31.52
CA ALA A 110 -40.85 -46.48 31.88
C ALA A 110 -40.53 -46.17 33.36
N LEU A 111 -40.74 -47.14 34.25
CA LEU A 111 -40.43 -47.03 35.68
C LEU A 111 -38.91 -47.03 35.91
N GLU A 112 -38.18 -47.85 35.15
CA GLU A 112 -36.72 -47.85 35.18
C GLU A 112 -36.13 -46.56 34.60
N LEU A 113 -36.72 -45.98 33.55
CA LEU A 113 -36.25 -44.71 32.99
C LEU A 113 -36.36 -43.55 34.00
N ALA A 114 -37.48 -43.43 34.70
CA ALA A 114 -37.66 -42.43 35.76
C ALA A 114 -36.66 -42.62 36.92
N SER A 115 -36.34 -43.87 37.23
CA SER A 115 -35.33 -44.21 38.25
C SER A 115 -33.90 -43.89 37.77
N ALA A 116 -33.66 -44.00 36.47
CA ALA A 116 -32.40 -43.65 35.80
C ALA A 116 -32.08 -42.17 35.88
N GLU A 117 -33.04 -41.31 35.56
CA GLU A 117 -32.88 -39.86 35.60
C GLU A 117 -32.50 -39.38 37.01
N GLY A 118 -33.21 -39.86 38.03
CA GLY A 118 -32.94 -39.48 39.42
C GLY A 118 -31.57 -39.98 39.92
N TRP A 119 -31.15 -41.18 39.51
CA TRP A 119 -29.85 -41.72 39.89
C TRP A 119 -28.68 -41.03 39.17
N VAL A 120 -28.84 -40.74 37.88
CA VAL A 120 -27.81 -40.03 37.08
C VAL A 120 -27.58 -38.62 37.61
N SER A 121 -28.65 -37.90 37.97
CA SER A 121 -28.52 -36.58 38.61
C SER A 121 -27.67 -36.64 39.88
N ASP A 122 -27.94 -37.61 40.75
CA ASP A 122 -27.18 -37.79 41.99
C ASP A 122 -25.72 -38.20 41.73
N ALA A 123 -25.50 -39.03 40.71
CA ALA A 123 -24.15 -39.45 40.32
C ALA A 123 -23.31 -38.29 39.78
N ILE A 124 -23.91 -37.38 39.00
CA ILE A 124 -23.24 -36.15 38.52
C ILE A 124 -22.93 -35.24 39.70
N ALA A 125 -23.91 -34.99 40.59
CA ALA A 125 -23.69 -34.17 41.78
C ALA A 125 -22.62 -34.75 42.71
N PHE A 126 -22.53 -36.07 42.81
CA PHE A 126 -21.49 -36.75 43.59
C PHE A 126 -20.10 -36.58 42.98
N CYS A 127 -19.95 -36.73 41.66
CA CYS A 127 -18.65 -36.60 40.99
C CYS A 127 -18.12 -35.17 41.04
N SER A 128 -19.00 -34.18 40.90
CA SER A 128 -18.64 -32.75 40.92
C SER A 128 -18.39 -32.18 42.32
N GLY A 129 -18.40 -33.03 43.35
CA GLY A 129 -18.21 -32.63 44.74
C GLY A 129 -19.36 -31.81 45.33
N GLN A 130 -20.48 -31.68 44.61
CA GLN A 130 -21.65 -30.92 45.05
C GLN A 130 -22.56 -31.72 46.02
N LEU A 131 -22.47 -33.05 46.02
CA LEU A 131 -23.22 -33.90 46.93
C LEU A 131 -22.49 -34.03 48.30
N PRO A 132 -23.13 -33.66 49.42
CA PRO A 132 -22.51 -33.80 50.74
C PRO A 132 -22.17 -35.26 51.06
N ALA A 133 -21.03 -35.52 51.71
CA ALA A 133 -20.64 -36.88 52.10
C ALA A 133 -21.67 -37.57 53.04
N SER A 134 -22.41 -36.81 53.83
CA SER A 134 -23.54 -37.32 54.63
C SER A 134 -24.66 -37.89 53.76
N GLU A 135 -24.85 -37.33 52.56
CA GLU A 135 -25.89 -37.67 51.60
C GLU A 135 -25.40 -38.62 50.50
N ALA A 136 -24.11 -38.94 50.43
CA ALA A 136 -23.53 -39.95 49.52
C ALA A 136 -24.24 -41.32 49.58
N GLY A 137 -24.86 -41.65 50.71
CA GLY A 137 -25.68 -42.85 50.87
C GLY A 137 -26.97 -42.85 50.04
N SER A 138 -27.49 -41.67 49.66
CA SER A 138 -28.69 -41.53 48.83
C SER A 138 -28.52 -42.16 47.44
N LEU A 139 -27.29 -42.14 46.91
CA LEU A 139 -26.94 -42.70 45.59
C LEU A 139 -27.08 -44.23 45.57
N ILE A 140 -26.75 -44.91 46.67
CA ILE A 140 -26.98 -46.36 46.79
C ILE A 140 -28.43 -46.68 47.20
N GLU A 141 -29.11 -45.78 47.91
CA GLU A 141 -30.53 -45.94 48.26
C GLU A 141 -31.44 -45.83 47.03
N ARG A 142 -31.21 -44.85 46.13
CA ARG A 142 -31.96 -44.77 44.86
C ARG A 142 -31.66 -45.95 43.94
N LEU A 143 -30.44 -46.48 43.98
CA LEU A 143 -30.08 -47.71 43.27
C LEU A 143 -30.84 -48.92 43.83
N ARG A 144 -31.02 -49.00 45.16
CA ARG A 144 -31.80 -50.06 45.82
C ARG A 144 -33.27 -49.99 45.42
N ASP A 145 -33.81 -48.78 45.37
CA ASP A 145 -35.22 -48.54 45.05
C ASP A 145 -35.51 -48.69 43.53
N TRP A 146 -34.47 -48.94 42.71
CA TRP A 146 -34.60 -49.29 41.30
C TRP A 146 -35.39 -50.60 41.11
N PRO A 147 -36.36 -50.64 40.17
CA PRO A 147 -37.18 -51.82 39.91
C PRO A 147 -36.37 -53.11 39.67
N GLY A 148 -36.62 -54.15 40.46
CA GLY A 148 -35.96 -55.46 40.33
C GLY A 148 -34.54 -55.56 40.92
N MET A 149 -33.95 -54.46 41.38
CA MET A 149 -32.61 -54.43 41.99
C MET A 149 -32.62 -54.97 43.43
N ALA A 150 -33.67 -54.68 44.20
CA ALA A 150 -33.83 -55.11 45.59
C ALA A 150 -33.81 -56.64 45.80
N ALA A 151 -34.16 -57.43 44.78
CA ALA A 151 -34.10 -58.89 44.83
C ALA A 151 -32.70 -59.47 44.53
N ARG A 152 -31.80 -58.67 43.95
CA ARG A 152 -30.47 -59.08 43.47
C ARG A 152 -29.31 -58.62 44.36
N VAL A 153 -29.52 -57.60 45.19
CA VAL A 153 -28.50 -57.09 46.11
C VAL A 153 -28.87 -57.47 47.55
N SER A 154 -28.10 -58.39 48.16
CA SER A 154 -28.30 -58.78 49.56
C SER A 154 -28.03 -57.60 50.50
N ALA A 155 -28.82 -57.47 51.58
CA ALA A 155 -28.66 -56.41 52.57
C ALA A 155 -27.23 -56.30 53.15
N ASP A 156 -26.50 -57.43 53.21
CA ASP A 156 -25.12 -57.51 53.71
C ASP A 156 -24.08 -56.78 52.85
N LEU A 157 -24.38 -56.50 51.56
CA LEU A 157 -23.48 -55.79 50.64
C LEU A 157 -23.68 -54.26 50.66
N LEU A 158 -24.85 -53.78 51.08
CA LEU A 158 -25.21 -52.36 51.01
C LEU A 158 -24.49 -51.51 52.06
N GLY A 159 -24.30 -52.04 53.27
CA GLY A 159 -23.60 -51.35 54.35
C GLY A 159 -22.14 -50.99 53.98
N PRO A 160 -21.32 -51.96 53.52
CA PRO A 160 -19.95 -51.69 53.09
C PRO A 160 -19.83 -50.72 51.91
N ILE A 161 -20.72 -50.81 50.92
CA ILE A 161 -20.71 -49.93 49.74
C ILE A 161 -21.09 -48.50 50.14
N SER A 162 -22.11 -48.32 50.98
CA SER A 162 -22.51 -47.00 51.49
C SER A 162 -21.39 -46.33 52.31
N ALA A 163 -20.71 -47.10 53.16
CA ALA A 163 -19.56 -46.60 53.92
C ALA A 163 -18.41 -46.17 53.00
N ARG A 164 -18.16 -46.92 51.92
CA ARG A 164 -17.11 -46.58 50.96
C ARG A 164 -17.48 -45.39 50.08
N LEU A 165 -18.74 -45.25 49.69
CA LEU A 165 -19.25 -44.07 48.97
C LEU A 165 -19.08 -42.78 49.78
N ARG A 166 -19.31 -42.84 51.10
CA ARG A 166 -19.05 -41.69 51.98
C ARG A 166 -17.57 -41.32 52.00
N GLN A 167 -16.68 -42.31 52.08
CA GLN A 167 -15.24 -42.09 52.02
C GLN A 167 -14.79 -41.52 50.67
N ASP A 168 -15.39 -42.00 49.58
CA ASP A 168 -15.14 -41.50 48.24
C ASP A 168 -15.63 -40.04 48.09
N ALA A 169 -16.79 -39.68 48.62
CA ALA A 169 -17.30 -38.31 48.65
C ALA A 169 -16.38 -37.37 49.44
N GLU A 170 -15.89 -37.81 50.60
CA GLU A 170 -14.92 -37.04 51.39
C GLU A 170 -13.61 -36.83 50.62
N ARG A 171 -13.15 -37.83 49.86
CA ARG A 171 -11.95 -37.71 49.00
C ARG A 171 -12.18 -36.73 47.85
N ILE A 172 -13.32 -36.82 47.17
CA ILE A 172 -13.68 -35.90 46.08
C ILE A 172 -13.76 -34.49 46.65
N ALA A 173 -14.56 -34.27 47.71
CA ALA A 173 -14.69 -32.95 48.34
C ALA A 173 -13.35 -32.39 48.83
N ALA A 174 -12.48 -33.20 49.42
CA ALA A 174 -11.14 -32.76 49.84
C ALA A 174 -10.24 -32.42 48.64
N ALA A 175 -10.33 -33.15 47.53
CA ALA A 175 -9.56 -32.89 46.32
C ALA A 175 -10.06 -31.65 45.57
N THR A 176 -11.39 -31.47 45.47
CA THR A 176 -12.02 -30.25 44.93
C THR A 176 -11.69 -29.03 45.80
N LEU A 177 -11.70 -29.16 47.13
CA LEU A 177 -11.33 -28.08 48.05
C LEU A 177 -9.82 -27.76 47.99
N ALA A 178 -8.97 -28.76 47.77
CA ALA A 178 -7.53 -28.58 47.58
C ALA A 178 -7.21 -27.91 46.22
N ALA A 179 -7.95 -28.23 45.17
CA ALA A 179 -7.90 -27.54 43.87
C ALA A 179 -8.43 -26.09 43.95
N MET A 180 -9.30 -25.80 44.94
CA MET A 180 -9.85 -24.47 45.22
C MET A 180 -9.02 -23.63 46.23
N GLN A 181 -7.88 -24.11 46.72
CA GLN A 181 -6.97 -23.22 47.48
C GLN A 181 -6.27 -22.28 46.49
N PRO A 182 -6.47 -20.95 46.60
CA PRO A 182 -5.91 -20.02 45.63
C PRO A 182 -4.38 -20.04 45.73
N ALA A 183 -3.73 -20.28 44.59
CA ALA A 183 -2.33 -19.90 44.41
C ALA A 183 -2.18 -18.42 44.76
N ALA A 184 -1.09 -18.06 45.43
CA ALA A 184 -0.75 -16.67 45.69
C ALA A 184 -0.80 -15.87 44.38
N LEU A 185 -1.50 -14.74 44.37
CA LEU A 185 -1.55 -13.88 43.20
C LEU A 185 -0.23 -13.11 43.13
N GLU A 186 0.65 -13.52 42.21
CA GLU A 186 1.90 -12.83 41.95
C GLU A 186 1.64 -11.56 41.12
N VAL A 187 1.85 -10.39 41.71
CA VAL A 187 1.69 -9.09 41.03
C VAL A 187 3.04 -8.36 41.02
N GLY A 188 3.40 -7.78 39.88
CA GLY A 188 4.64 -7.02 39.72
C GLY A 188 4.64 -5.72 40.54
N ALA A 189 5.79 -5.32 41.07
CA ALA A 189 5.94 -4.03 41.77
C ALA A 189 5.55 -2.84 40.86
N ASP A 190 5.93 -2.90 39.58
CA ASP A 190 5.63 -1.86 38.58
C ASP A 190 4.13 -1.78 38.27
N GLU A 191 3.42 -2.91 38.27
CA GLU A 191 1.97 -2.96 38.04
C GLU A 191 1.19 -2.33 39.20
N LEU A 192 1.67 -2.52 40.42
CA LEU A 192 1.12 -1.86 41.62
C LEU A 192 1.45 -0.36 41.64
N GLU A 193 2.63 0.05 41.18
CA GLU A 193 3.00 1.45 41.05
C GLU A 193 2.14 2.16 40.00
N MET A 194 1.92 1.53 38.84
CA MET A 194 0.99 2.04 37.83
C MET A 194 -0.45 2.19 38.35
N LEU A 195 -0.94 1.21 39.12
CA LEU A 195 -2.26 1.32 39.76
C LEU A 195 -2.29 2.41 40.86
N ALA A 196 -1.19 2.65 41.56
CA ALA A 196 -1.08 3.74 42.53
C ALA A 196 -1.12 5.12 41.84
N GLU A 197 -0.45 5.27 40.70
CA GLU A 197 -0.51 6.48 39.86
C GLU A 197 -1.91 6.70 39.27
N ALA A 198 -2.54 5.64 38.74
CA ALA A 198 -3.91 5.71 38.21
C ALA A 198 -4.92 6.05 39.32
N ALA A 199 -4.71 5.57 40.55
CA ALA A 199 -5.50 5.98 41.72
C ALA A 199 -5.26 7.44 42.12
N GLY A 200 -4.07 7.99 41.83
CA GLY A 200 -3.79 9.43 41.98
C GLY A 200 -4.55 10.28 40.95
N GLN A 201 -4.66 9.82 39.70
CA GLN A 201 -5.47 10.49 38.68
C GLN A 201 -6.96 10.47 39.02
N LEU A 202 -7.46 9.39 39.64
CA LEU A 202 -8.82 9.35 40.20
C LEU A 202 -9.06 10.44 41.25
N ASP A 203 -8.07 10.78 42.07
CA ASP A 203 -8.18 11.85 43.08
C ASP A 203 -8.36 13.22 42.43
N GLU A 204 -7.67 13.49 41.31
CA GLU A 204 -7.83 14.72 40.53
C GLU A 204 -9.23 14.82 39.90
N GLU A 205 -9.74 13.72 39.32
CA GLU A 205 -11.09 13.66 38.75
C GLU A 205 -12.19 13.78 39.83
N PHE A 206 -11.98 13.19 41.01
CA PHE A 206 -12.88 13.39 42.16
C PHE A 206 -12.80 14.82 42.72
N ALA A 207 -11.62 15.43 42.75
CA ALA A 207 -11.46 16.82 43.17
C ALA A 207 -12.21 17.79 42.24
N ALA A 208 -12.24 17.52 40.93
CA ALA A 208 -13.04 18.27 39.97
C ALA A 208 -14.55 18.16 40.29
N ALA A 209 -15.06 16.96 40.56
CA ALA A 209 -16.46 16.75 40.98
C ALA A 209 -16.80 17.42 42.32
N LEU A 210 -15.83 17.55 43.22
CA LEU A 210 -15.98 18.24 44.49
C LEU A 210 -15.94 19.78 44.36
N ALA A 211 -15.20 20.30 43.39
CA ALA A 211 -15.03 21.74 43.14
C ALA A 211 -16.27 22.38 42.48
N GLU A 212 -16.92 21.68 41.54
CA GLU A 212 -18.16 22.12 40.89
C GLU A 212 -19.37 22.15 41.85
N ALA A 213 -19.21 21.60 43.06
CA ALA A 213 -20.21 21.51 44.12
C ALA A 213 -20.21 22.73 45.10
N ASP A 214 -19.71 23.89 44.67
CA ASP A 214 -19.68 25.16 45.43
C ASP A 214 -21.10 25.78 45.59
N PRO A 215 -21.58 26.06 46.82
CA PRO A 215 -22.92 26.63 47.08
C PRO A 215 -23.16 28.05 46.53
N ALA A 216 -22.18 28.69 45.87
CA ALA A 216 -22.32 30.02 45.28
C ALA A 216 -23.00 30.05 43.89
N THR A 217 -23.22 28.90 43.26
CA THR A 217 -23.72 28.78 41.87
C THR A 217 -25.25 28.69 41.81
N PRO A 218 -25.94 29.38 40.86
CA PRO A 218 -27.40 29.33 40.76
C PRO A 218 -27.96 27.91 40.52
N ALA A 219 -28.99 27.55 41.31
CA ALA A 219 -29.44 26.16 41.53
C ALA A 219 -29.68 25.30 40.27
N GLY A 220 -30.19 25.86 39.17
CA GLY A 220 -30.48 25.10 37.95
C GLY A 220 -29.27 24.79 37.05
N GLN A 221 -28.20 25.58 37.12
CA GLN A 221 -26.95 25.31 36.39
C GLN A 221 -26.03 24.40 37.20
N HIS A 222 -26.08 24.53 38.52
CA HIS A 222 -25.32 23.73 39.47
C HIS A 222 -25.68 22.23 39.41
N GLU A 223 -26.97 21.88 39.30
CA GLU A 223 -27.39 20.48 39.22
C GLU A 223 -26.92 19.79 37.94
N ALA A 224 -26.87 20.50 36.81
CA ALA A 224 -26.37 19.97 35.55
C ALA A 224 -24.85 19.77 35.56
N GLN A 225 -24.09 20.76 36.06
CA GLN A 225 -22.64 20.66 36.18
C GLN A 225 -22.21 19.56 37.16
N LEU A 226 -22.95 19.39 38.25
CA LEU A 226 -22.71 18.32 39.21
C LEU A 226 -23.04 16.94 38.61
N ALA A 227 -24.10 16.83 37.81
CA ALA A 227 -24.42 15.59 37.10
C ALA A 227 -23.29 15.20 36.14
N ASP A 228 -22.85 16.14 35.29
CA ASP A 228 -21.76 15.92 34.33
C ASP A 228 -20.44 15.52 35.03
N ALA A 229 -20.12 16.17 36.16
CA ALA A 229 -18.91 15.84 36.92
C ALA A 229 -18.99 14.48 37.63
N LEU A 230 -20.18 14.06 38.08
CA LEU A 230 -20.40 12.73 38.66
C LEU A 230 -20.39 11.62 37.59
N GLU A 231 -20.84 11.90 36.37
CA GLU A 231 -20.71 10.99 35.22
C GLU A 231 -19.23 10.81 34.85
N ALA A 232 -18.47 11.90 34.74
CA ALA A 232 -17.03 11.84 34.48
C ALA A 232 -16.29 11.03 35.56
N ALA A 233 -16.61 11.25 36.85
CA ALA A 233 -16.05 10.48 37.95
C ALA A 233 -16.43 8.99 37.89
N ALA A 234 -17.61 8.64 37.39
CA ALA A 234 -18.03 7.25 37.21
C ALA A 234 -17.25 6.56 36.08
N ASP A 235 -17.06 7.24 34.95
CA ASP A 235 -16.25 6.76 33.82
C ASP A 235 -14.80 6.53 34.26
N ALA A 236 -14.26 7.42 35.09
CA ALA A 236 -12.92 7.27 35.66
C ALA A 236 -12.80 6.02 36.54
N VAL A 237 -13.80 5.79 37.40
CA VAL A 237 -13.86 4.59 38.27
C VAL A 237 -13.99 3.31 37.44
N GLU A 238 -14.73 3.33 36.32
CA GLU A 238 -14.83 2.19 35.41
C GLU A 238 -13.50 1.89 34.71
N ARG A 239 -12.80 2.91 34.20
CA ARG A 239 -11.44 2.75 33.65
C ARG A 239 -10.48 2.14 34.67
N PHE A 240 -10.56 2.62 35.91
CA PHE A 240 -9.72 2.12 37.00
C PHE A 240 -10.09 0.70 37.43
N ALA A 241 -11.38 0.36 37.54
CA ALA A 241 -11.86 -0.98 37.85
C ALA A 241 -11.38 -2.00 36.81
N ASN A 242 -11.43 -1.63 35.53
CA ASN A 242 -10.91 -2.46 34.43
C ASN A 242 -9.39 -2.68 34.55
N ALA A 243 -8.62 -1.64 34.88
CA ALA A 243 -7.18 -1.77 35.12
C ALA A 243 -6.86 -2.70 36.30
N VAL A 244 -7.63 -2.60 37.40
CA VAL A 244 -7.51 -3.48 38.57
C VAL A 244 -7.89 -4.92 38.23
N GLY A 245 -8.97 -5.12 37.45
CA GLY A 245 -9.39 -6.45 36.99
C GLY A 245 -8.37 -7.12 36.07
N PHE A 246 -7.69 -6.34 35.22
CA PHE A 246 -6.67 -6.84 34.30
C PHE A 246 -5.46 -7.47 35.02
N ILE A 247 -5.17 -7.04 36.25
CA ILE A 247 -4.05 -7.53 37.07
C ILE A 247 -4.49 -8.72 37.96
N GLY A 248 -5.69 -9.27 37.74
CA GLY A 248 -6.19 -10.46 38.46
C GLY A 248 -6.76 -10.15 39.85
N LEU A 249 -7.15 -8.89 40.10
CA LEU A 249 -7.85 -8.45 41.30
C LEU A 249 -9.37 -8.31 41.02
N GLU A 250 -9.99 -9.32 40.41
CA GLU A 250 -11.39 -9.29 39.98
C GLU A 250 -12.39 -8.99 41.11
N PRO A 251 -12.24 -9.53 42.34
CA PRO A 251 -13.11 -9.17 43.45
C PRO A 251 -13.02 -7.69 43.86
N VAL A 252 -11.88 -7.03 43.60
CA VAL A 252 -11.65 -5.60 43.87
C VAL A 252 -12.28 -4.76 42.77
N ALA A 253 -12.10 -5.17 41.51
CA ALA A 253 -12.74 -4.54 40.36
C ALA A 253 -14.27 -4.53 40.49
N ALA A 254 -14.87 -5.67 40.88
CA ALA A 254 -16.32 -5.77 41.08
C ALA A 254 -16.87 -4.80 42.16
N VAL A 255 -16.08 -4.52 43.20
CA VAL A 255 -16.46 -3.57 44.25
C VAL A 255 -16.34 -2.12 43.74
N LEU A 256 -15.35 -1.82 42.88
CA LEU A 256 -15.18 -0.52 42.22
C LEU A 256 -16.24 -0.25 41.15
N GLU A 257 -16.66 -1.25 40.39
CA GLU A 257 -17.81 -1.16 39.47
C GLU A 257 -19.10 -0.76 40.23
N GLY A 258 -19.28 -1.31 41.44
CA GLY A 258 -20.37 -0.91 42.34
C GLY A 258 -20.31 0.57 42.75
N LEU A 259 -19.10 1.13 42.93
CA LEU A 259 -18.91 2.56 43.18
C LEU A 259 -19.27 3.40 41.95
N GLY A 260 -18.84 3.01 40.75
CA GLY A 260 -19.22 3.68 39.50
C GLY A 260 -20.74 3.72 39.31
N ALA A 261 -21.43 2.60 39.57
CA ALA A 261 -22.89 2.54 39.53
C ALA A 261 -23.57 3.45 40.57
N ASN A 262 -22.98 3.62 41.76
CA ASN A 262 -23.46 4.56 42.77
C ASN A 262 -23.31 6.02 42.31
N LEU A 263 -22.19 6.37 41.65
CA LEU A 263 -21.95 7.71 41.12
C LEU A 263 -22.91 8.05 39.97
N LEU A 264 -23.16 7.13 39.04
CA LEU A 264 -24.18 7.30 37.99
C LEU A 264 -25.59 7.45 38.57
N THR A 265 -25.89 6.76 39.67
CA THR A 265 -27.17 6.91 40.37
C THR A 265 -27.31 8.30 41.00
N LEU A 266 -26.23 8.83 41.56
CA LEU A 266 -26.18 10.19 42.12
C LEU A 266 -26.17 11.28 41.04
N ALA A 267 -25.59 11.03 39.86
CA ALA A 267 -25.63 11.92 38.70
C ALA A 267 -27.06 12.08 38.15
N ARG A 268 -27.85 11.01 38.16
CA ARG A 268 -29.28 11.04 37.76
C ARG A 268 -30.17 11.76 38.77
N GLU A 269 -29.73 11.88 40.02
CA GLU A 269 -30.44 12.59 41.09
C GLU A 269 -29.48 13.50 41.89
N PRO A 270 -28.92 14.56 41.26
CA PRO A 270 -27.93 15.46 41.88
C PRO A 270 -28.30 15.99 43.28
N PRO A 271 -29.57 16.31 43.61
CA PRO A 271 -29.92 16.76 44.96
C PRO A 271 -29.74 15.71 46.07
N ARG A 272 -29.53 14.42 45.74
CA ARG A 272 -29.18 13.38 46.72
C ARG A 272 -27.68 13.38 47.08
N PHE A 273 -26.84 14.10 46.34
CA PHE A 273 -25.41 14.21 46.62
C PHE A 273 -25.13 15.10 47.85
N ALA A 274 -25.19 14.47 49.03
CA ALA A 274 -24.96 15.12 50.32
C ALA A 274 -23.47 15.30 50.70
N ALA A 275 -23.21 16.12 51.73
CA ALA A 275 -21.87 16.37 52.29
C ALA A 275 -21.10 15.09 52.65
N ARG A 276 -21.79 14.03 53.07
CA ARG A 276 -21.15 12.74 53.38
C ARG A 276 -20.53 12.07 52.14
N HIS A 277 -21.17 12.15 50.97
CA HIS A 277 -20.60 11.62 49.73
C HIS A 277 -19.35 12.39 49.30
N ARG A 278 -19.33 13.71 49.57
CA ARG A 278 -18.16 14.56 49.31
C ARG A 278 -16.97 14.14 50.17
N GLU A 279 -17.22 13.92 51.46
CA GLU A 279 -16.20 13.41 52.38
C GLU A 279 -15.67 12.04 51.96
N LEU A 280 -16.54 11.16 51.47
CA LEU A 280 -16.15 9.82 51.03
C LEU A 280 -15.31 9.88 49.74
N LEU A 281 -15.72 10.66 48.74
CA LEU A 281 -14.96 10.84 47.49
C LEU A 281 -13.57 11.45 47.74
N ALA A 282 -13.48 12.46 48.60
CA ALA A 282 -12.19 13.08 48.99
C ALA A 282 -11.24 12.11 49.72
N GLN A 283 -11.77 11.02 50.29
CA GLN A 283 -10.97 10.01 51.00
C GLN A 283 -10.63 8.81 50.12
N LEU A 284 -11.40 8.55 49.06
CA LEU A 284 -11.26 7.37 48.22
C LEU A 284 -9.96 7.41 47.41
N GLY A 285 -9.72 8.43 46.59
CA GLY A 285 -8.49 8.55 45.77
C GLY A 285 -7.19 8.34 46.59
N PRO A 286 -7.00 9.08 47.70
CA PRO A 286 -5.80 8.95 48.54
C PRO A 286 -5.74 7.63 49.32
N ALA A 287 -6.87 6.97 49.58
CA ALA A 287 -6.88 5.63 50.20
C ALA A 287 -6.46 4.54 49.20
N TRP A 288 -6.92 4.62 47.95
CA TRP A 288 -6.56 3.69 46.89
C TRP A 288 -5.11 3.86 46.43
N ALA A 289 -4.61 5.10 46.29
CA ALA A 289 -3.21 5.36 45.99
C ALA A 289 -2.26 4.80 47.07
N ARG A 290 -2.64 4.92 48.36
CA ARG A 290 -1.87 4.32 49.47
C ARG A 290 -1.96 2.80 49.49
N LEU A 291 -3.11 2.23 49.16
CA LEU A 291 -3.30 0.77 49.09
C LEU A 291 -2.40 0.16 48.02
N PHE A 292 -2.39 0.70 46.80
CA PHE A 292 -1.58 0.15 45.72
C PHE A 292 -0.10 0.49 45.85
N GLY A 293 0.26 1.67 46.37
CA GLY A 293 1.66 2.04 46.58
C GLY A 293 2.35 1.29 47.73
N ALA A 294 1.60 0.84 48.74
CA ALA A 294 2.11 0.05 49.86
C ALA A 294 1.03 -0.89 50.41
N PRO A 295 0.78 -2.03 49.73
CA PRO A 295 -0.28 -2.95 50.12
C PRO A 295 -0.03 -3.50 51.52
N SER A 296 -0.96 -3.23 52.42
CA SER A 296 -0.92 -3.70 53.80
C SER A 296 -2.34 -4.01 54.28
N PRO A 297 -2.52 -4.98 55.20
CA PRO A 297 -3.86 -5.31 55.72
C PRO A 297 -4.61 -4.09 56.27
N GLN A 298 -3.88 -3.11 56.81
CA GLN A 298 -4.45 -1.85 57.32
C GLN A 298 -4.87 -0.89 56.20
N ALA A 299 -4.09 -0.78 55.12
CA ALA A 299 -4.46 0.01 53.95
C ALA A 299 -5.65 -0.61 53.20
N THR A 300 -5.67 -1.94 53.06
CA THR A 300 -6.75 -2.70 52.42
C THR A 300 -8.07 -2.52 53.19
N ALA A 301 -8.03 -2.67 54.52
CA ALA A 301 -9.20 -2.44 55.35
C ALA A 301 -9.68 -0.98 55.29
N GLY A 302 -8.75 -0.01 55.24
CA GLY A 302 -9.07 1.40 55.15
C GLY A 302 -9.74 1.82 53.84
N ALA A 303 -9.25 1.34 52.70
CA ALA A 303 -9.82 1.66 51.38
C ALA A 303 -11.18 0.98 51.17
N LEU A 304 -11.31 -0.29 51.56
CA LEU A 304 -12.55 -1.04 51.40
C LEU A 304 -13.67 -0.57 52.34
N ALA A 305 -13.35 -0.11 53.56
CA ALA A 305 -14.34 0.42 54.50
C ALA A 305 -15.08 1.67 53.99
N LEU A 306 -14.46 2.46 53.12
CA LEU A 306 -15.11 3.64 52.50
C LEU A 306 -16.25 3.25 51.55
N LEU A 307 -16.24 2.02 51.02
CA LEU A 307 -17.26 1.49 50.11
C LEU A 307 -18.42 0.79 50.83
N GLU A 308 -18.26 0.51 52.13
CA GLU A 308 -19.30 -0.02 53.01
C GLU A 308 -20.18 1.09 53.64
N ASP A 309 -19.84 2.37 53.44
CA ASP A 309 -20.55 3.47 54.09
C ASP A 309 -22.03 3.50 53.68
N PRO A 310 -22.98 3.54 54.64
CA PRO A 310 -24.41 3.50 54.36
C PRO A 310 -24.92 4.75 53.63
N ALA A 311 -24.11 5.79 53.45
CA ALA A 311 -24.44 6.93 52.62
C ALA A 311 -24.59 6.55 51.14
N TRP A 312 -23.86 5.55 50.65
CA TRP A 312 -23.96 5.12 49.25
C TRP A 312 -25.36 4.61 48.90
N PRO A 313 -25.89 4.90 47.69
CA PRO A 313 -27.19 4.38 47.25
C PRO A 313 -27.31 2.85 47.34
N ARG A 314 -26.20 2.16 47.04
CA ARG A 314 -26.02 0.71 47.23
C ARG A 314 -24.64 0.46 47.83
N PRO A 315 -24.51 0.40 49.18
CA PRO A 315 -23.24 0.11 49.83
C PRO A 315 -22.73 -1.29 49.44
N ALA A 316 -21.41 -1.47 49.39
CA ALA A 316 -20.82 -2.75 49.04
C ALA A 316 -21.25 -3.84 50.04
N ALA A 317 -21.63 -5.01 49.53
CA ALA A 317 -22.07 -6.11 50.38
C ALA A 317 -20.89 -6.64 51.23
N PRO A 318 -21.10 -7.01 52.50
CA PRO A 318 -20.03 -7.55 53.36
C PRO A 318 -19.32 -8.77 52.77
N GLU A 319 -20.03 -9.57 51.96
CA GLU A 319 -19.47 -10.72 51.23
C GLU A 319 -18.50 -10.29 50.12
N ALA A 320 -18.82 -9.24 49.37
CA ALA A 320 -17.96 -8.70 48.31
C ALA A 320 -16.69 -8.06 48.90
N ILE A 321 -16.81 -7.37 50.04
CA ILE A 321 -15.66 -6.80 50.75
C ILE A 321 -14.78 -7.88 51.35
N ALA A 322 -15.37 -8.95 51.89
CA ALA A 322 -14.61 -10.10 52.37
C ALA A 322 -13.83 -10.78 51.24
N ALA A 323 -14.43 -10.91 50.05
CA ALA A 323 -13.77 -11.47 48.86
C ALA A 323 -12.63 -10.56 48.36
N ALA A 324 -12.86 -9.24 48.27
CA ALA A 324 -11.84 -8.26 47.90
C ALA A 324 -10.67 -8.25 48.89
N ARG A 325 -10.95 -8.29 50.20
CA ARG A 325 -9.92 -8.36 51.24
C ARG A 325 -9.11 -9.65 51.15
N HIS A 326 -9.77 -10.79 50.96
CA HIS A 326 -9.10 -12.07 50.82
C HIS A 326 -8.19 -12.12 49.59
N ARG A 327 -8.58 -11.48 48.49
CA ARG A 327 -7.76 -11.39 47.28
C ARG A 327 -6.51 -10.52 47.48
N PHE A 328 -6.61 -9.42 48.20
CA PHE A 328 -5.43 -8.61 48.57
C PHE A 328 -4.53 -9.31 49.59
N ASP A 329 -5.09 -10.04 50.56
CA ASP A 329 -4.31 -10.77 51.57
C ASP A 329 -3.52 -11.96 50.98
N THR A 330 -3.90 -12.41 49.77
CA THR A 330 -3.22 -13.48 49.02
C THR A 330 -2.24 -12.96 47.96
N LEU A 331 -2.01 -11.64 47.92
CA LEU A 331 -1.11 -10.97 46.98
C LEU A 331 0.35 -11.17 47.41
N ALA A 332 1.15 -11.73 46.51
CA ALA A 332 2.60 -11.84 46.65
C ALA A 332 3.28 -10.87 45.67
N THR A 333 4.01 -9.88 46.18
CA THR A 333 4.76 -8.95 45.33
C THR A 333 6.01 -9.62 44.79
N VAL A 334 6.07 -9.79 43.47
CA VAL A 334 7.23 -10.38 42.79
C VAL A 334 8.01 -9.25 42.13
N GLY A 335 9.33 -9.18 42.38
CA GLY A 335 10.21 -8.21 41.72
C GLY A 335 10.19 -8.39 40.20
N THR A 336 10.36 -7.27 39.48
CA THR A 336 10.41 -7.10 38.02
C THR A 336 10.30 -8.39 37.19
N ARG A 337 9.18 -8.50 36.45
CA ARG A 337 8.80 -9.52 35.47
C ARG A 337 9.97 -10.41 35.00
N ARG A 338 10.04 -11.66 35.49
CA ARG A 338 10.96 -12.67 34.91
C ARG A 338 10.37 -13.18 33.59
N VAL A 339 11.00 -12.83 32.47
CA VAL A 339 10.83 -13.55 31.21
C VAL A 339 11.08 -15.03 31.47
N ALA A 340 10.10 -15.90 31.23
CA ALA A 340 10.27 -17.34 31.37
C ALA A 340 10.87 -17.92 30.08
N ALA A 341 11.77 -18.89 30.19
CA ALA A 341 12.36 -19.57 29.04
C ALA A 341 11.27 -20.29 28.25
N ALA A 342 11.10 -19.96 26.98
CA ALA A 342 10.07 -20.56 26.13
C ALA A 342 10.58 -21.89 25.55
N GLU A 343 10.07 -23.03 26.04
CA GLU A 343 10.48 -24.40 25.62
C GLU A 343 9.61 -25.04 24.50
N GLU A 344 8.55 -24.38 24.01
CA GLU A 344 7.65 -24.99 23.00
C GLU A 344 8.18 -24.92 21.55
N ALA A 345 7.94 -25.99 20.76
CA ALA A 345 8.27 -26.04 19.34
C ALA A 345 7.28 -25.18 18.51
N VAL A 346 7.79 -24.14 17.83
CA VAL A 346 6.98 -23.27 16.97
C VAL A 346 6.66 -23.96 15.65
N ASP A 347 5.37 -24.02 15.29
CA ASP A 347 4.87 -24.42 13.98
C ASP A 347 4.70 -23.22 13.04
N GLU A 348 4.91 -23.42 11.74
CA GLU A 348 4.82 -22.38 10.71
C GLU A 348 3.40 -21.78 10.61
N SER A 349 2.38 -22.53 11.04
CA SER A 349 0.99 -22.05 11.12
C SER A 349 0.75 -20.93 12.13
N GLU A 350 1.61 -20.78 13.15
CA GLU A 350 1.50 -19.71 14.14
C GLU A 350 1.95 -18.35 13.60
N LEU A 351 2.73 -18.36 12.51
CA LEU A 351 3.21 -17.17 11.80
C LEU A 351 2.23 -16.69 10.70
N SER A 352 0.96 -17.10 10.79
CA SER A 352 -0.07 -16.68 9.82
C SER A 352 -0.27 -15.16 9.82
N LEU A 353 -0.29 -14.61 8.61
CA LEU A 353 -0.59 -13.20 8.32
C LEU A 353 -2.03 -13.01 7.80
N GLU A 354 -2.85 -14.06 7.81
CA GLU A 354 -4.24 -13.98 7.38
C GLU A 354 -5.08 -13.22 8.41
N ILE A 355 -5.84 -12.22 7.93
CA ILE A 355 -6.80 -11.49 8.76
C ILE A 355 -8.07 -12.36 8.89
N PRO A 356 -8.55 -12.64 10.11
CA PRO A 356 -9.80 -13.38 10.33
C PRO A 356 -11.00 -12.73 9.62
N PHE A 357 -11.87 -13.53 9.02
CA PHE A 357 -13.04 -13.04 8.26
C PHE A 357 -14.07 -12.31 9.14
N ASP A 358 -14.04 -12.55 10.45
CA ASP A 358 -14.89 -11.97 11.48
C ASP A 358 -14.28 -10.73 12.17
N ALA A 359 -13.09 -10.28 11.75
CA ALA A 359 -12.47 -9.09 12.32
C ALA A 359 -13.26 -7.80 12.00
N ASP A 360 -13.39 -6.91 12.99
CA ASP A 360 -14.08 -5.63 12.82
C ASP A 360 -13.37 -4.77 11.77
N ARG A 361 -14.12 -4.33 10.76
CA ARG A 361 -13.61 -3.58 9.63
C ARG A 361 -12.96 -2.25 10.03
N GLY A 362 -13.49 -1.55 11.03
CA GLY A 362 -12.93 -0.29 11.51
C GLY A 362 -11.58 -0.49 12.19
N VAL A 363 -11.44 -1.58 12.96
CA VAL A 363 -10.19 -1.95 13.64
C VAL A 363 -9.14 -2.42 12.62
N VAL A 364 -9.54 -3.21 11.63
CA VAL A 364 -8.66 -3.63 10.52
C VAL A 364 -8.14 -2.42 9.75
N GLU A 365 -9.00 -1.48 9.37
CA GLU A 365 -8.60 -0.27 8.64
C GLU A 365 -7.65 0.63 9.46
N ASN A 366 -7.80 0.67 10.78
CA ASN A 366 -6.87 1.38 11.66
C ASN A 366 -5.52 0.64 11.78
N LEU A 367 -5.52 -0.68 11.95
CA LEU A 367 -4.29 -1.48 11.99
C LEU A 367 -3.47 -1.32 10.70
N LEU A 368 -4.12 -1.47 9.54
CA LEU A 368 -3.46 -1.33 8.23
C LEU A 368 -2.86 0.06 8.01
N ARG A 369 -3.39 1.07 8.69
CA ARG A 369 -2.92 2.46 8.65
C ARG A 369 -1.71 2.70 9.57
N GLU A 370 -1.64 2.01 10.70
CA GLU A 370 -0.62 2.21 11.74
C GLU A 370 0.59 1.29 11.57
N LEU A 371 0.40 0.05 11.09
CA LEU A 371 1.45 -0.97 10.94
C LEU A 371 2.70 -0.47 10.20
N PRO A 372 2.61 0.23 9.05
CA PRO A 372 3.81 0.69 8.34
C PRO A 372 4.62 1.72 9.12
N ALA A 373 3.95 2.63 9.84
CA ALA A 373 4.62 3.67 10.62
C ALA A 373 5.31 3.07 11.86
N LEU A 374 4.57 2.25 12.63
CA LEU A 374 5.10 1.63 13.85
C LEU A 374 6.24 0.65 13.55
N SER A 375 6.17 -0.12 12.46
CA SER A 375 7.27 -1.03 12.09
C SER A 375 8.53 -0.28 11.61
N ALA A 376 8.37 0.88 10.95
CA ALA A 376 9.49 1.75 10.58
C ALA A 376 10.14 2.39 11.83
N GLU A 377 9.33 2.89 12.77
CA GLU A 377 9.81 3.44 14.05
C GLU A 377 10.53 2.38 14.89
N LEU A 378 10.01 1.15 14.94
CA LEU A 378 10.67 0.02 15.60
C LEU A 378 12.05 -0.24 14.99
N SER A 379 12.14 -0.28 13.66
CA SER A 379 13.42 -0.49 12.95
C SER A 379 14.43 0.61 13.28
N ALA A 380 14.01 1.87 13.29
CA ALA A 380 14.87 3.01 13.64
C ALA A 380 15.31 2.99 15.12
N CYS A 381 14.45 2.53 16.03
CA CYS A 381 14.82 2.36 17.44
C CYS A 381 15.85 1.23 17.59
N ILE A 382 15.65 0.09 16.94
CA ILE A 382 16.60 -1.04 17.01
C ILE A 382 17.99 -0.67 16.46
N GLU A 383 18.07 0.16 15.42
CA GLU A 383 19.36 0.68 14.93
C GLU A 383 20.09 1.50 16.01
N ARG A 384 19.37 2.37 16.71
CA ARG A 384 19.93 3.17 17.82
C ARG A 384 20.28 2.32 19.04
N VAL A 385 19.52 1.26 19.30
CA VAL A 385 19.82 0.25 20.33
C VAL A 385 21.15 -0.44 20.02
N GLY A 386 21.39 -0.81 18.75
CA GLY A 386 22.68 -1.35 18.29
C GLY A 386 23.87 -0.42 18.56
N ALA A 387 23.65 0.90 18.51
CA ALA A 387 24.66 1.93 18.80
C ALA A 387 24.87 2.21 20.31
N GLY A 388 24.14 1.52 21.20
CA GLY A 388 24.32 1.62 22.66
C GLY A 388 23.46 2.67 23.35
N SER A 389 22.35 3.12 22.74
CA SER A 389 21.43 4.10 23.36
C SER A 389 20.41 3.42 24.28
N ALA A 390 20.46 3.70 25.58
CA ALA A 390 19.51 3.18 26.57
C ALA A 390 18.06 3.68 26.35
N GLU A 391 17.87 4.95 25.96
CA GLU A 391 16.55 5.53 25.64
C GLU A 391 15.87 4.84 24.44
N ALA A 392 16.67 4.35 23.50
CA ALA A 392 16.18 3.62 22.33
C ALA A 392 15.61 2.25 22.70
N ILE A 393 16.11 1.59 23.77
CA ILE A 393 15.60 0.30 24.25
C ILE A 393 14.18 0.47 24.79
N ALA A 394 13.96 1.45 25.66
CA ALA A 394 12.63 1.74 26.21
C ALA A 394 11.63 2.16 25.11
N SER A 395 12.09 2.89 24.10
CA SER A 395 11.26 3.26 22.95
C SER A 395 10.92 2.05 22.08
N ALA A 396 11.88 1.16 21.81
CA ALA A 396 11.64 -0.08 21.06
C ALA A 396 10.67 -1.02 21.79
N GLN A 397 10.78 -1.14 23.12
CA GLN A 397 9.85 -1.92 23.95
C GLN A 397 8.41 -1.40 23.83
N ARG A 398 8.21 -0.08 23.95
CA ARG A 398 6.88 0.54 23.82
C ARG A 398 6.27 0.28 22.44
N ILE A 399 7.05 0.46 21.37
CA ILE A 399 6.56 0.25 20.00
C ILE A 399 6.24 -1.23 19.75
N ALA A 400 7.08 -2.16 20.23
CA ALA A 400 6.82 -3.60 20.15
C ALA A 400 5.55 -3.97 20.91
N HIS A 401 5.33 -3.39 22.08
CA HIS A 401 4.11 -3.56 22.87
C HIS A 401 2.85 -3.05 22.15
N THR A 402 2.92 -1.87 21.54
CA THR A 402 1.82 -1.31 20.73
C THR A 402 1.52 -2.19 19.52
N LEU A 403 2.54 -2.61 18.77
CA LEU A 403 2.37 -3.51 17.61
C LEU A 403 1.75 -4.86 18.01
N LYS A 404 2.18 -5.43 19.14
CA LYS A 404 1.60 -6.65 19.72
C LYS A 404 0.11 -6.46 20.02
N GLY A 405 -0.25 -5.36 20.68
CA GLY A 405 -1.64 -5.02 21.01
C GLY A 405 -2.52 -4.85 19.79
N SER A 406 -2.09 -4.03 18.82
CA SER A 406 -2.83 -3.77 17.59
C SER A 406 -3.00 -5.03 16.74
N ALA A 407 -1.95 -5.86 16.62
CA ALA A 407 -2.00 -7.13 15.89
C ALA A 407 -2.92 -8.17 16.56
N ASN A 408 -2.89 -8.29 17.89
CA ASN A 408 -3.79 -9.18 18.64
C ASN A 408 -5.26 -8.77 18.55
N THR A 409 -5.54 -7.46 18.53
CA THR A 409 -6.91 -6.93 18.43
C THR A 409 -7.57 -7.32 17.11
N VAL A 410 -6.80 -7.35 16.01
CA VAL A 410 -7.29 -7.78 14.70
C VAL A 410 -7.15 -9.30 14.48
N GLY A 411 -6.29 -9.97 15.25
CA GLY A 411 -6.05 -11.40 15.15
C GLY A 411 -4.94 -11.80 14.15
N VAL A 412 -4.03 -10.88 13.81
CA VAL A 412 -2.86 -11.17 12.95
C VAL A 412 -1.76 -11.83 13.79
N ARG A 413 -1.83 -13.17 13.89
CA ARG A 413 -1.01 -13.97 14.83
C ARG A 413 0.50 -13.84 14.61
N GLY A 414 0.95 -13.84 13.36
CA GLY A 414 2.38 -13.81 13.05
C GLY A 414 3.08 -12.53 13.53
N ILE A 415 2.45 -11.37 13.33
CA ILE A 415 2.97 -10.08 13.83
C ILE A 415 2.96 -10.09 15.36
N ALA A 416 1.83 -10.45 15.98
CA ALA A 416 1.69 -10.44 17.43
C ALA A 416 2.72 -11.33 18.14
N LEU A 417 2.95 -12.55 17.63
CA LEU A 417 3.90 -13.50 18.17
C LEU A 417 5.34 -12.98 18.09
N LEU A 418 5.76 -12.50 16.92
CA LEU A 418 7.13 -12.02 16.73
C LEU A 418 7.40 -10.75 17.54
N THR A 419 6.45 -9.81 17.60
CA THR A 419 6.59 -8.58 18.40
C THR A 419 6.58 -8.87 19.90
N HIS A 420 5.84 -9.90 20.35
CA HIS A 420 5.86 -10.34 21.73
C HIS A 420 7.23 -10.91 22.12
N GLN A 421 7.78 -11.83 21.32
CA GLN A 421 9.11 -12.40 21.60
C GLN A 421 10.23 -11.36 21.51
N LEU A 422 10.08 -10.38 20.61
CA LEU A 422 10.99 -9.24 20.52
C LEU A 422 10.89 -8.32 21.75
N GLU A 423 9.68 -8.07 22.25
CA GLU A 423 9.46 -7.31 23.49
C GLU A 423 10.09 -8.01 24.69
N ASP A 424 9.94 -9.33 24.83
CA ASP A 424 10.56 -10.14 25.88
C ASP A 424 12.10 -10.06 25.82
N LEU A 425 12.66 -10.19 24.62
CA LEU A 425 14.11 -10.06 24.41
C LEU A 425 14.61 -8.67 24.81
N LEU A 426 13.88 -7.60 24.44
CA LEU A 426 14.22 -6.22 24.78
C LEU A 426 14.08 -5.95 26.29
N GLN A 427 13.14 -6.58 27.00
CA GLN A 427 12.98 -6.45 28.47
C GLN A 427 14.17 -7.01 29.25
N LEU A 428 14.85 -8.03 28.71
CA LEU A 428 16.04 -8.62 29.33
C LEU A 428 17.31 -7.76 29.17
N LEU A 429 17.29 -6.72 28.35
CA LEU A 429 18.41 -5.80 28.19
C LEU A 429 18.37 -4.74 29.28
N ALA A 430 19.39 -4.72 30.13
CA ALA A 430 19.52 -3.72 31.19
C ALA A 430 19.84 -2.32 30.58
N PRO A 431 19.30 -1.23 31.16
CA PRO A 431 19.65 0.13 30.73
C PRO A 431 21.08 0.45 31.17
N ALA A 432 22.05 0.13 30.33
CA ALA A 432 23.44 0.55 30.50
C ALA A 432 24.00 0.97 29.13
N ASP A 433 24.73 2.08 29.10
CA ASP A 433 25.38 2.63 27.91
C ASP A 433 26.56 1.74 27.48
N ALA A 434 26.25 0.57 26.94
CA ALA A 434 27.23 -0.38 26.43
C ALA A 434 26.76 -0.92 25.08
N ALA A 435 27.70 -1.01 24.13
CA ALA A 435 27.42 -1.57 22.81
C ALA A 435 27.02 -3.05 22.91
N LEU A 436 25.96 -3.40 22.19
CA LEU A 436 25.50 -4.78 22.07
C LEU A 436 26.53 -5.66 21.37
N SER A 437 26.54 -6.94 21.70
CA SER A 437 27.31 -7.92 20.93
C SER A 437 26.84 -7.92 19.46
N PRO A 438 27.76 -8.05 18.48
CA PRO A 438 27.39 -8.03 17.06
C PRO A 438 26.35 -9.10 16.69
N GLU A 439 26.39 -10.24 17.37
CA GLU A 439 25.45 -11.34 17.20
C GLU A 439 24.02 -10.93 17.62
N LEU A 440 23.85 -10.30 18.78
CA LEU A 440 22.54 -9.88 19.29
C LEU A 440 21.98 -8.68 18.52
N ALA A 441 22.83 -7.71 18.17
CA ALA A 441 22.43 -6.58 17.32
C ALA A 441 21.92 -7.06 15.95
N GLY A 442 22.55 -8.09 15.38
CA GLY A 442 22.09 -8.74 14.16
C GLY A 442 20.69 -9.34 14.29
N VAL A 443 20.44 -10.08 15.38
CA VAL A 443 19.14 -10.74 15.62
C VAL A 443 18.01 -9.74 15.87
N LEU A 444 18.26 -8.66 16.61
CA LEU A 444 17.28 -7.59 16.80
C LEU A 444 16.94 -6.91 15.46
N ALA A 445 17.95 -6.64 14.62
CA ALA A 445 17.72 -6.06 13.30
C ALA A 445 16.90 -6.98 12.39
N ASP A 446 17.17 -8.29 12.42
CA ASP A 446 16.38 -9.28 11.67
C ASP A 446 14.93 -9.35 12.12
N ALA A 447 14.71 -9.28 13.44
CA ALA A 447 13.37 -9.28 14.01
C ALA A 447 12.57 -8.05 13.57
N ALA A 448 13.16 -6.84 13.63
CA ALA A 448 12.52 -5.63 13.10
C ALA A 448 12.25 -5.70 11.60
N ASP A 449 13.20 -6.19 10.81
CA ASP A 449 13.05 -6.32 9.36
C ASP A 449 11.94 -7.32 9.01
N CYS A 450 11.86 -8.44 9.73
CA CYS A 450 10.81 -9.44 9.56
C CYS A 450 9.43 -8.89 9.96
N VAL A 451 9.30 -8.15 11.06
CA VAL A 451 8.05 -7.46 11.45
C VAL A 451 7.61 -6.46 10.39
N ALA A 452 8.54 -5.71 9.80
CA ALA A 452 8.24 -4.77 8.74
C ALA A 452 7.78 -5.48 7.45
N GLU A 453 8.43 -6.56 7.04
CA GLU A 453 8.00 -7.39 5.90
C GLU A 453 6.62 -8.00 6.11
N MET A 454 6.32 -8.52 7.32
CA MET A 454 4.99 -8.98 7.69
C MET A 454 3.95 -7.85 7.60
N SER A 455 4.28 -6.66 8.10
CA SER A 455 3.41 -5.48 8.06
C SER A 455 3.11 -5.03 6.63
N GLU A 456 4.12 -4.98 5.76
CA GLU A 456 3.96 -4.65 4.34
C GLU A 456 3.11 -5.69 3.61
N SER A 457 3.29 -6.98 3.93
CA SER A 457 2.50 -8.08 3.36
C SER A 457 1.02 -8.01 3.76
N VAL A 458 0.73 -7.74 5.04
CA VAL A 458 -0.64 -7.59 5.55
C VAL A 458 -1.32 -6.36 4.95
N ALA A 459 -0.57 -5.28 4.70
CA ALA A 459 -1.04 -4.08 4.00
C ALA A 459 -1.16 -4.23 2.47
N GLY A 460 -0.79 -5.37 1.89
CA GLY A 460 -0.81 -5.61 0.44
C GLY A 460 0.25 -4.81 -0.34
N LEU A 461 1.28 -4.30 0.34
CA LEU A 461 2.35 -3.47 -0.20
C LEU A 461 3.62 -4.29 -0.54
N GLY A 462 3.68 -5.55 -0.13
CA GLY A 462 4.86 -6.40 -0.28
C GLY A 462 4.55 -7.90 -0.26
N ALA A 463 5.58 -8.71 -0.51
CA ALA A 463 5.50 -10.16 -0.36
C ALA A 463 5.75 -10.55 1.11
N PRO A 464 5.24 -11.70 1.58
CA PRO A 464 5.52 -12.19 2.92
C PRO A 464 7.02 -12.48 3.12
N PRO A 465 7.52 -12.39 4.35
CA PRO A 465 8.92 -12.67 4.67
C PRO A 465 9.31 -14.11 4.27
N ARG A 466 10.54 -14.28 3.80
CA ARG A 466 11.01 -15.58 3.27
C ARG A 466 11.30 -16.64 4.35
N GLN A 467 11.80 -16.22 5.52
CA GLN A 467 12.23 -17.12 6.60
C GLN A 467 11.80 -16.61 8.00
N PRO A 468 10.51 -16.32 8.24
CA PRO A 468 10.06 -15.75 9.50
C PRO A 468 10.29 -16.68 10.71
N LEU A 469 10.26 -18.00 10.49
CA LEU A 469 10.49 -19.02 11.52
C LEU A 469 11.94 -19.03 12.03
N GLU A 470 12.92 -18.81 11.16
CA GLU A 470 14.34 -18.77 11.55
C GLU A 470 14.64 -17.53 12.40
N VAL A 471 14.02 -16.39 12.06
CA VAL A 471 14.14 -15.15 12.84
C VAL A 471 13.53 -15.33 14.22
N LEU A 472 12.31 -15.87 14.32
CA LEU A 472 11.66 -16.12 15.60
C LEU A 472 12.46 -17.09 16.49
N ARG A 473 13.03 -18.15 15.90
CA ARG A 473 13.93 -19.08 16.63
C ARG A 473 15.16 -18.35 17.15
N SER A 474 15.79 -17.51 16.33
CA SER A 474 16.98 -16.75 16.72
C SER A 474 16.69 -15.79 17.88
N VAL A 475 15.52 -15.14 17.89
CA VAL A 475 15.06 -14.29 18.99
C VAL A 475 14.89 -15.12 20.27
N ARG A 476 14.20 -16.27 20.20
CA ARG A 476 13.99 -17.15 21.36
C ARG A 476 15.29 -17.74 21.91
N ASP A 477 16.20 -18.14 21.02
CA ASP A 477 17.52 -18.66 21.40
C ASP A 477 18.32 -17.60 22.17
N TRP A 478 18.25 -16.34 21.74
CA TRP A 478 18.87 -15.23 22.47
C TRP A 478 18.19 -14.92 23.79
N THR A 479 16.86 -14.93 23.85
CA THR A 479 16.11 -14.77 25.11
C THR A 479 16.53 -15.85 26.11
N ASN A 480 16.59 -17.11 25.68
CA ASN A 480 17.06 -18.23 26.51
C ASN A 480 18.53 -18.07 26.93
N ARG A 481 19.40 -17.60 26.03
CA ARG A 481 20.81 -17.33 26.34
C ARG A 481 20.96 -16.23 27.39
N LEU A 482 20.18 -15.15 27.32
CA LEU A 482 20.23 -14.06 28.29
C LEU A 482 19.65 -14.45 29.65
N LEU A 483 18.64 -15.32 29.68
CA LEU A 483 18.13 -15.90 30.92
C LEU A 483 19.18 -16.76 31.63
N GLN A 484 20.03 -17.46 30.87
CA GLN A 484 21.13 -18.27 31.41
C GLN A 484 22.38 -17.44 31.72
N GLN A 485 22.66 -16.41 30.94
CA GLN A 485 23.84 -15.56 31.00
C GLN A 485 23.45 -14.07 30.86
N PRO A 486 23.09 -13.39 31.95
CA PRO A 486 22.57 -12.02 31.92
C PRO A 486 23.53 -10.96 31.35
N ASP A 487 24.84 -11.25 31.27
CA ASP A 487 25.86 -10.35 30.72
C ASP A 487 26.24 -10.68 29.26
N ALA A 488 25.66 -11.73 28.65
CA ALA A 488 26.02 -12.19 27.31
C ALA A 488 25.65 -11.22 26.18
N TRP A 489 24.82 -10.21 26.47
CA TRP A 489 24.47 -9.14 25.52
C TRP A 489 25.63 -8.15 25.31
N ARG A 490 26.63 -8.10 26.21
CA ARG A 490 27.77 -7.18 26.09
C ARG A 490 28.81 -7.70 25.09
N ALA A 491 29.38 -6.81 24.29
CA ALA A 491 30.53 -7.15 23.45
C ALA A 491 31.72 -7.61 24.33
N PRO A 492 32.39 -8.73 24.02
CA PRO A 492 33.57 -9.18 24.77
C PRO A 492 34.71 -8.18 24.63
N VAL A 493 35.23 -7.69 25.76
CA VAL A 493 36.46 -6.90 25.79
C VAL A 493 37.61 -7.82 25.35
N PRO A 494 38.40 -7.49 24.31
CA PRO A 494 39.49 -8.35 23.88
C PRO A 494 40.49 -8.56 25.02
N PRO A 495 40.97 -9.80 25.25
CA PRO A 495 42.00 -10.05 26.26
C PRO A 495 43.28 -9.33 25.83
N VAL A 496 43.80 -8.47 26.69
CA VAL A 496 45.14 -7.91 26.55
C VAL A 496 46.13 -9.06 26.72
N ILE A 497 46.56 -9.65 25.61
CA ILE A 497 47.63 -10.66 25.61
C ILE A 497 48.97 -9.92 25.59
N GLY A 498 49.64 -9.95 26.75
CA GLY A 498 51.08 -10.11 26.87
C GLY A 498 51.98 -8.89 26.58
N ALA A 499 52.44 -8.24 27.65
CA ALA A 499 53.76 -7.62 27.70
C ALA A 499 54.34 -7.70 29.12
N GLU A 500 54.63 -8.92 29.59
CA GLU A 500 55.73 -9.11 30.55
C GLU A 500 57.05 -8.92 29.79
N GLN A 501 57.62 -7.72 29.89
CA GLN A 501 59.07 -7.43 29.96
C GLN A 501 59.33 -5.92 29.80
N ALA A 502 59.37 -5.19 30.91
CA ALA A 502 60.30 -4.08 31.10
C ALA A 502 60.38 -3.73 32.59
N ALA A 503 61.62 -3.62 33.08
CA ALA A 503 62.01 -3.34 34.46
C ALA A 503 61.63 -1.92 34.92
N PRO A 504 61.72 -1.61 36.23
CA PRO A 504 61.06 -0.46 36.84
C PRO A 504 61.86 0.81 36.60
N ILE A 505 61.19 1.90 36.20
CA ILE A 505 61.74 3.25 36.26
C ILE A 505 60.82 4.09 37.14
N VAL A 506 61.46 4.62 38.18
CA VAL A 506 60.95 5.49 39.24
C VAL A 506 60.24 6.71 38.66
N GLU A 507 59.12 7.06 39.30
CA GLU A 507 58.33 8.28 39.07
C GLU A 507 59.18 9.56 39.03
N PRO A 508 58.74 10.53 38.21
CA PRO A 508 58.67 11.89 38.70
C PRO A 508 57.23 12.41 38.63
N VAL A 509 56.81 12.98 39.76
CA VAL A 509 55.67 13.89 39.91
C VAL A 509 55.86 15.12 39.01
N VAL A 510 54.90 15.42 38.12
CA VAL A 510 54.62 16.78 37.60
C VAL A 510 53.13 16.94 37.26
N GLU A 511 52.58 18.08 37.67
CA GLU A 511 51.23 18.64 37.50
C GLU A 511 50.70 18.77 36.04
N PRO A 512 49.39 19.00 35.86
CA PRO A 512 48.73 18.96 34.54
C PRO A 512 48.79 20.30 33.80
N ALA A 513 49.08 20.28 32.49
CA ALA A 513 48.77 21.39 31.58
C ALA A 513 48.67 20.95 30.10
N ALA A 514 47.52 21.32 29.53
CA ALA A 514 47.26 21.86 28.18
C ALA A 514 47.32 20.97 26.92
N GLU A 515 46.18 21.03 26.23
CA GLU A 515 45.89 20.68 24.83
C GLU A 515 46.65 21.56 23.82
N PRO A 516 46.84 21.10 22.57
CA PRO A 516 47.44 21.90 21.49
C PRO A 516 46.41 22.80 20.78
N VAL A 517 46.90 24.00 20.44
CA VAL A 517 46.22 25.12 19.76
C VAL A 517 46.34 25.02 18.23
N GLU A 518 45.27 25.37 17.52
CA GLU A 518 45.31 25.96 16.16
C GLU A 518 44.58 27.32 16.13
N PRO A 519 44.88 28.22 15.17
CA PRO A 519 45.13 29.63 15.45
C PRO A 519 43.92 30.58 15.37
N VAL A 520 44.02 31.64 16.17
CA VAL A 520 43.10 32.78 16.28
C VAL A 520 43.51 33.92 15.33
N VAL A 521 42.53 34.54 14.67
CA VAL A 521 42.58 35.95 14.25
C VAL A 521 41.39 36.66 14.92
N GLU A 522 41.71 37.70 15.69
CA GLU A 522 40.86 38.45 16.63
C GLU A 522 39.74 39.28 15.98
N PRO A 523 38.64 39.52 16.71
CA PRO A 523 37.90 40.78 16.66
C PRO A 523 38.17 41.64 17.90
N VAL A 524 38.22 42.96 17.66
CA VAL A 524 38.41 44.05 18.62
C VAL A 524 37.16 44.27 19.48
N ILE A 525 37.37 44.51 20.78
CA ILE A 525 36.34 44.86 21.79
C ILE A 525 36.20 46.39 21.91
N GLU A 526 34.98 46.89 22.08
CA GLU A 526 34.66 48.06 22.93
C GLU A 526 33.15 48.03 23.33
N PRO A 527 32.70 48.75 24.38
CA PRO A 527 32.42 48.16 25.70
C PRO A 527 30.94 48.24 26.18
N ALA A 528 30.72 47.67 27.37
CA ALA A 528 29.46 47.35 28.04
C ALA A 528 28.47 48.51 28.31
N ALA A 529 27.17 48.16 28.25
CA ALA A 529 26.04 48.88 28.84
C ALA A 529 25.20 47.95 29.74
N GLU A 530 24.58 48.54 30.75
CA GLU A 530 23.86 48.01 31.92
C GLU A 530 22.68 47.04 31.68
N PRO A 531 22.25 46.28 32.71
CA PRO A 531 21.32 45.17 32.57
C PRO A 531 19.87 45.65 32.34
N ALA A 532 19.33 45.31 31.16
CA ALA A 532 17.90 45.36 30.89
C ALA A 532 17.23 44.03 31.27
N GLU A 533 15.99 44.15 31.76
CA GLU A 533 15.07 43.10 32.20
C GLU A 533 15.04 41.86 31.28
N PRO A 534 14.70 40.67 31.81
CA PRO A 534 14.60 39.46 31.01
C PRO A 534 13.47 39.60 29.99
N VAL A 535 13.83 40.04 28.80
CA VAL A 535 12.98 39.90 27.61
C VAL A 535 12.98 38.41 27.30
N SER A 536 11.79 37.81 27.39
CA SER A 536 11.51 36.46 26.93
C SER A 536 12.14 36.23 25.56
N PRO A 537 12.73 35.05 25.30
CA PRO A 537 13.23 34.72 23.98
C PRO A 537 12.11 34.98 22.95
N PRO A 538 12.45 35.48 21.74
CA PRO A 538 11.45 35.59 20.69
C PRO A 538 10.75 34.24 20.58
N PRO A 539 9.42 34.21 20.44
CA PRO A 539 8.70 32.95 20.31
C PRO A 539 9.38 32.19 19.17
N GLU A 540 9.80 30.96 19.47
CA GLU A 540 10.08 30.00 18.41
C GLU A 540 8.91 30.12 17.41
N PRO A 541 9.18 30.22 16.09
CA PRO A 541 8.10 30.17 15.12
C PRO A 541 7.31 28.93 15.50
N GLY A 542 6.08 29.15 15.97
CA GLY A 542 5.34 28.13 16.67
C GLY A 542 5.41 26.87 15.84
N ALA A 543 5.64 25.75 16.50
CA ALA A 543 5.03 24.52 16.06
C ALA A 543 3.51 24.79 16.00
N GLY A 544 3.07 25.46 14.93
CA GLY A 544 1.84 25.08 14.30
C GLY A 544 2.03 23.60 14.11
N ALA A 545 1.29 22.82 14.88
CA ALA A 545 0.93 21.51 14.40
C ALA A 545 0.46 21.78 12.97
N ASP A 546 1.29 21.44 11.98
CA ASP A 546 0.82 21.36 10.60
C ASP A 546 -0.44 20.50 10.73
N GLU A 547 -1.58 21.13 10.56
CA GLU A 547 -2.87 20.47 10.77
C GLU A 547 -3.04 19.57 9.57
N TRP A 548 -2.44 18.38 9.64
CA TRP A 548 -2.32 17.46 8.52
C TRP A 548 -3.70 16.91 8.20
N LEU A 549 -4.37 17.53 7.22
CA LEU A 549 -5.61 17.01 6.66
C LEU A 549 -5.26 15.84 5.74
N ARG A 550 -5.57 14.61 6.18
CA ARG A 550 -5.45 13.42 5.31
C ARG A 550 -6.49 13.48 4.20
N VAL A 551 -6.03 13.79 2.99
CA VAL A 551 -6.87 13.83 1.80
C VAL A 551 -6.78 12.48 1.05
N PRO A 552 -7.91 11.85 0.67
CA PRO A 552 -7.88 10.66 -0.17
C PRO A 552 -7.13 10.92 -1.48
N ALA A 553 -6.19 10.04 -1.84
CA ALA A 553 -5.40 10.17 -3.07
C ALA A 553 -6.26 10.36 -4.33
N SER A 554 -7.41 9.68 -4.39
CA SER A 554 -8.37 9.82 -5.50
C SER A 554 -8.94 11.23 -5.67
N LEU A 555 -9.00 12.06 -4.62
CA LEU A 555 -9.43 13.45 -4.74
C LEU A 555 -8.37 14.29 -5.43
N ILE A 556 -7.09 14.12 -5.05
CA ILE A 556 -5.96 14.80 -5.69
C ILE A 556 -5.83 14.36 -7.15
N GLU A 557 -6.00 13.07 -7.44
CA GLU A 557 -6.03 12.55 -8.81
C GLU A 557 -7.15 13.18 -9.64
N ARG A 558 -8.37 13.30 -9.10
CA ARG A 558 -9.47 14.00 -9.77
C ARG A 558 -9.14 15.48 -10.01
N LEU A 559 -8.55 16.17 -9.03
CA LEU A 559 -8.14 17.58 -9.20
C LEU A 559 -7.09 17.73 -10.30
N LEU A 560 -6.09 16.85 -10.35
CA LEU A 560 -5.08 16.83 -11.40
C LEU A 560 -5.67 16.48 -12.77
N ALA A 561 -6.60 15.52 -12.84
CA ALA A 561 -7.32 15.20 -14.07
C ALA A 561 -8.13 16.39 -14.59
N SER A 562 -8.89 17.05 -13.72
CA SER A 562 -9.64 18.27 -14.06
C SER A 562 -8.71 19.43 -14.43
N ALA A 563 -7.56 19.57 -13.78
CA ALA A 563 -6.57 20.57 -14.15
C ALA A 563 -5.96 20.29 -15.54
N ASN A 564 -5.73 19.02 -15.89
CA ASN A 564 -5.27 18.63 -17.22
C ASN A 564 -6.35 18.88 -18.30
N GLU A 565 -7.61 18.57 -18.00
CA GLU A 565 -8.73 18.86 -18.90
C GLU A 565 -8.90 20.37 -19.11
N ALA A 566 -8.80 21.17 -18.05
CA ALA A 566 -8.80 22.62 -18.13
C ALA A 566 -7.66 23.17 -18.99
N ALA A 567 -6.45 22.58 -18.90
CA ALA A 567 -5.33 22.96 -19.76
C ALA A 567 -5.61 22.68 -21.24
N ILE A 568 -6.24 21.54 -21.56
CA ILE A 568 -6.66 21.21 -22.93
C ILE A 568 -7.69 22.24 -23.42
N LEU A 569 -8.76 22.47 -22.66
CA LEU A 569 -9.81 23.45 -23.02
C LEU A 569 -9.25 24.85 -23.23
N LEU A 570 -8.29 25.26 -22.40
CA LEU A 570 -7.64 26.55 -22.53
C LEU A 570 -6.77 26.63 -23.80
N SER A 571 -6.05 25.56 -24.13
CA SER A 571 -5.30 25.45 -25.38
C SER A 571 -6.22 25.55 -26.60
N GLN A 572 -7.40 24.92 -26.54
CA GLN A 572 -8.44 25.01 -27.58
C GLN A 572 -8.98 26.43 -27.73
N ALA A 573 -9.29 27.09 -26.61
CA ALA A 573 -9.77 28.47 -26.62
C ALA A 573 -8.73 29.46 -27.18
N GLN A 574 -7.44 29.24 -26.89
CA GLN A 574 -6.35 30.01 -27.47
C GLN A 574 -6.24 29.80 -28.99
N GLU A 575 -6.40 28.57 -29.48
CA GLU A 575 -6.37 28.29 -30.92
C GLU A 575 -7.56 28.95 -31.65
N GLN A 576 -8.76 28.88 -31.07
CA GLN A 576 -9.92 29.59 -31.60
C GLN A 576 -9.70 31.11 -31.65
N ALA A 577 -9.05 31.69 -30.64
CA ALA A 577 -8.71 33.11 -30.66
C ALA A 577 -7.73 33.47 -31.80
N LEU A 578 -6.75 32.60 -32.09
CA LEU A 578 -5.84 32.75 -33.23
C LEU A 578 -6.56 32.62 -34.57
N GLU A 579 -7.54 31.71 -34.67
CA GLU A 579 -8.36 31.56 -35.88
C GLU A 579 -9.20 32.81 -36.14
N VAL A 580 -9.82 33.39 -35.11
CA VAL A 580 -10.54 34.66 -35.22
C VAL A 580 -9.61 35.80 -35.64
N ASP A 581 -8.37 35.84 -35.14
CA ASP A 581 -7.35 36.80 -35.58
C ASP A 581 -7.03 36.65 -37.09
N ARG A 582 -6.94 35.42 -37.61
CA ARG A 582 -6.75 35.16 -39.05
C ARG A 582 -7.96 35.62 -39.85
N MET A 583 -9.17 35.29 -39.41
CA MET A 583 -10.42 35.75 -40.06
C MET A 583 -10.50 37.28 -40.08
N ARG A 584 -10.11 37.93 -38.98
CA ARG A 584 -10.02 39.40 -38.89
C ARG A 584 -9.05 39.97 -39.91
N ALA A 585 -7.87 39.36 -40.08
CA ALA A 585 -6.89 39.80 -41.09
C ALA A 585 -7.46 39.70 -42.52
N THR A 586 -8.21 38.63 -42.82
CA THR A 586 -8.90 38.50 -44.12
C THR A 586 -10.01 39.54 -44.30
N LEU A 587 -10.81 39.80 -43.26
CA LEU A 587 -11.84 40.85 -43.27
C LEU A 587 -11.24 42.24 -43.49
N ARG A 588 -10.08 42.51 -42.88
CA ARG A 588 -9.34 43.75 -43.10
C ARG A 588 -8.91 43.91 -44.56
N MET A 589 -8.33 42.87 -45.15
CA MET A 589 -7.95 42.89 -46.57
C MET A 589 -9.17 43.14 -47.48
N GLY A 590 -10.31 42.49 -47.19
CA GLY A 590 -11.54 42.68 -47.96
C GLY A 590 -12.15 44.09 -47.82
N THR A 591 -12.10 44.67 -46.62
CA THR A 591 -12.62 46.03 -46.38
C THR A 591 -11.73 47.11 -47.00
N ASP A 592 -10.41 46.95 -46.94
CA ASP A 592 -9.46 47.83 -47.63
C ASP A 592 -9.68 47.77 -49.16
N GLN A 593 -9.87 46.57 -49.74
CA GLN A 593 -10.21 46.42 -51.17
C GLN A 593 -11.51 47.11 -51.57
N LEU A 594 -12.56 47.03 -50.74
CA LEU A 594 -13.84 47.71 -51.02
C LEU A 594 -13.69 49.23 -51.05
N GLN A 595 -12.84 49.79 -50.19
CA GLN A 595 -12.60 51.24 -50.16
C GLN A 595 -11.73 51.70 -51.31
N ASP A 596 -10.73 50.92 -51.70
CA ASP A 596 -9.94 51.19 -52.91
C ASP A 596 -10.83 51.20 -54.15
N LEU A 597 -11.74 50.22 -54.27
CA LEU A 597 -12.70 50.13 -55.37
C LEU A 597 -13.69 51.30 -55.38
N ALA A 598 -14.20 51.71 -54.21
CA ALA A 598 -15.06 52.88 -54.07
C ALA A 598 -14.34 54.17 -54.51
N GLY A 599 -13.09 54.35 -54.07
CA GLY A 599 -12.28 55.50 -54.46
C GLY A 599 -11.87 55.49 -55.94
N GLU A 600 -11.74 54.33 -56.57
CA GLU A 600 -11.55 54.22 -58.02
C GLU A 600 -12.83 54.54 -58.80
N LEU A 601 -13.99 54.06 -58.35
CA LEU A 601 -15.30 54.41 -58.91
C LEU A 601 -15.56 55.92 -58.82
N GLU A 602 -15.31 56.54 -57.67
CA GLU A 602 -15.48 57.98 -57.47
C GLU A 602 -14.59 58.79 -58.42
N ARG A 603 -13.30 58.42 -58.56
CA ARG A 603 -12.39 59.04 -59.53
C ARG A 603 -12.84 58.86 -60.98
N LEU A 604 -13.35 57.69 -61.36
CA LEU A 604 -13.85 57.42 -62.72
C LEU A 604 -15.11 58.22 -63.04
N VAL A 605 -16.02 58.35 -62.06
CA VAL A 605 -17.25 59.16 -62.18
C VAL A 605 -16.91 60.64 -62.31
N ASP A 606 -15.97 61.16 -61.50
CA ASP A 606 -15.51 62.56 -61.55
C ASP A 606 -14.82 62.91 -62.88
N VAL A 607 -13.96 62.02 -63.40
CA VAL A 607 -13.29 62.21 -64.71
C VAL A 607 -14.29 62.20 -65.87
N ARG A 608 -15.33 61.35 -65.80
CA ARG A 608 -16.40 61.35 -66.81
C ARG A 608 -17.29 62.59 -66.71
N GLY A 609 -17.64 63.01 -65.49
CA GLY A 609 -18.43 64.21 -65.24
C GLY A 609 -17.75 65.48 -65.74
N THR A 610 -16.44 65.61 -65.54
CA THR A 610 -15.63 66.73 -66.05
C THR A 610 -15.46 66.72 -67.56
N ALA A 611 -15.19 65.55 -68.19
CA ALA A 611 -15.08 65.42 -69.64
C ALA A 611 -16.40 65.71 -70.40
N LEU A 612 -17.55 65.39 -69.79
CA LEU A 612 -18.87 65.74 -70.33
C LEU A 612 -19.25 67.20 -70.06
N GLY A 613 -18.79 67.78 -68.94
CA GLY A 613 -18.90 69.22 -68.68
C GLY A 613 -18.17 70.07 -69.74
N GLU A 614 -16.99 69.64 -70.17
CA GLU A 614 -16.24 70.28 -71.27
C GLU A 614 -16.84 70.05 -72.67
N ARG A 615 -17.62 68.97 -72.88
CA ARG A 615 -18.43 68.76 -74.09
C ARG A 615 -19.72 69.57 -74.07
N ARG A 616 -20.42 69.67 -72.93
CA ARG A 616 -21.61 70.53 -72.70
C ARG A 616 -21.32 72.02 -72.89
N ALA A 617 -20.10 72.48 -72.55
CA ALA A 617 -19.68 73.85 -72.81
C ALA A 617 -19.53 74.19 -74.31
N ARG A 618 -19.43 73.17 -75.19
CA ARG A 618 -19.28 73.35 -76.65
C ARG A 618 -20.59 73.16 -77.44
N GLU A 619 -21.61 72.50 -76.88
CA GLU A 619 -22.91 72.28 -77.53
C GLU A 619 -24.05 72.70 -76.60
N SER A 620 -24.71 73.82 -76.91
CA SER A 620 -25.91 74.26 -76.21
C SER A 620 -27.17 73.62 -76.82
N ALA A 621 -28.07 73.17 -75.93
CA ALA A 621 -29.52 72.94 -76.11
C ALA A 621 -30.04 71.49 -76.26
N HIS A 622 -29.83 70.63 -75.26
CA HIS A 622 -30.93 69.85 -74.64
C HIS A 622 -30.43 69.25 -73.31
N PHE A 623 -31.16 69.49 -72.23
CA PHE A 623 -30.86 68.99 -70.89
C PHE A 623 -31.77 67.77 -70.64
N ASP A 624 -31.19 66.57 -70.62
CA ASP A 624 -31.93 65.36 -70.29
C ASP A 624 -31.88 65.14 -68.78
N ALA A 625 -33.03 65.20 -68.11
CA ALA A 625 -33.14 65.03 -66.66
C ALA A 625 -32.82 63.58 -66.22
N LEU A 626 -32.95 62.60 -67.12
CA LEU A 626 -32.65 61.19 -66.86
C LEU A 626 -31.14 60.89 -66.78
N GLU A 627 -30.29 61.66 -67.47
CA GLU A 627 -28.82 61.52 -67.36
C GLU A 627 -28.30 61.94 -65.97
N LEU A 628 -28.95 62.89 -65.29
CA LEU A 628 -28.54 63.33 -63.95
C LEU A 628 -28.92 62.31 -62.88
N ASP A 629 -30.10 61.68 -63.00
CA ASP A 629 -30.52 60.58 -62.11
C ASP A 629 -29.54 59.40 -62.18
N GLU A 630 -29.03 59.05 -63.37
CA GLU A 630 -28.08 57.94 -63.55
C GLU A 630 -26.69 58.23 -62.92
N TYR A 631 -26.28 59.50 -62.87
CA TYR A 631 -25.06 59.95 -62.17
C TYR A 631 -25.24 60.04 -60.65
N ASP A 632 -26.39 60.51 -60.18
CA ASP A 632 -26.75 60.54 -58.76
C ASP A 632 -26.83 59.10 -58.21
N ASP A 633 -27.37 58.14 -58.98
CA ASP A 633 -27.42 56.73 -58.61
C ASP A 633 -26.02 56.12 -58.47
N LEU A 634 -25.09 56.42 -59.38
CA LEU A 634 -23.70 55.93 -59.30
C LEU A 634 -22.92 56.54 -58.13
N HIS A 635 -23.08 57.83 -57.86
CA HIS A 635 -22.51 58.46 -56.67
C HIS A 635 -23.10 57.90 -55.38
N MET A 636 -24.41 57.64 -55.35
CA MET A 636 -25.10 56.99 -54.22
C MET A 636 -24.56 55.58 -53.97
N VAL A 637 -24.30 54.81 -55.03
CA VAL A 637 -23.68 53.47 -54.92
C VAL A 637 -22.25 53.57 -54.40
N SER A 638 -21.42 54.46 -54.96
CA SER A 638 -20.03 54.67 -54.49
C SER A 638 -19.99 55.05 -53.00
N ARG A 639 -20.84 55.99 -52.59
CA ARG A 639 -20.94 56.45 -51.20
C ARG A 639 -21.40 55.33 -50.26
N ARG A 640 -22.37 54.51 -50.66
CA ARG A 640 -22.81 53.33 -49.90
C ARG A 640 -21.71 52.28 -49.77
N ILE A 641 -20.88 52.06 -50.79
CA ILE A 641 -19.74 51.13 -50.74
C ILE A 641 -18.67 51.69 -49.79
N ALA A 642 -18.36 52.98 -49.86
CA ALA A 642 -17.41 53.64 -48.95
C ALA A 642 -17.88 53.60 -47.49
N GLU A 643 -19.17 53.85 -47.24
CA GLU A 643 -19.81 53.73 -45.93
C GLU A 643 -19.76 52.28 -45.41
N SER A 644 -20.13 51.28 -46.23
CA SER A 644 -19.99 49.86 -45.85
C SER A 644 -18.55 49.45 -45.57
N GLY A 645 -17.57 49.97 -46.32
CA GLY A 645 -16.16 49.73 -46.05
C GLY A 645 -15.69 50.38 -44.75
N ALA A 646 -16.19 51.58 -44.42
CA ALA A 646 -15.89 52.26 -43.16
C ALA A 646 -16.51 51.54 -41.95
N ASP A 647 -17.77 51.11 -42.07
CA ASP A 647 -18.45 50.28 -41.08
C ASP A 647 -17.73 48.94 -40.88
N GLY A 648 -17.28 48.32 -41.99
CA GLY A 648 -16.46 47.10 -41.96
C GLY A 648 -15.14 47.29 -41.20
N ARG A 649 -14.45 48.42 -41.38
CA ARG A 649 -13.23 48.75 -40.61
C ARG A 649 -13.52 48.97 -39.12
N LEU A 650 -14.65 49.60 -38.78
CA LEU A 650 -15.05 49.78 -37.37
C LEU A 650 -15.37 48.44 -36.69
N ILE A 651 -16.07 47.54 -37.39
CA ILE A 651 -16.35 46.18 -36.92
C ILE A 651 -15.03 45.41 -36.73
N GLU A 652 -14.10 45.49 -37.69
CA GLU A 652 -12.78 44.86 -37.60
C GLU A 652 -11.98 45.34 -36.39
N GLN A 653 -11.94 46.66 -36.14
CA GLN A 653 -11.25 47.25 -34.99
C GLN A 653 -11.88 46.80 -33.66
N THR A 654 -13.22 46.77 -33.59
CA THR A 654 -13.96 46.35 -32.38
C THR A 654 -13.77 44.86 -32.11
N LEU A 655 -13.81 44.03 -33.15
CA LEU A 655 -13.49 42.61 -33.08
C LEU A 655 -12.04 42.42 -32.64
N GLY A 656 -11.13 43.25 -33.12
CA GLY A 656 -9.73 43.21 -32.72
C GLY A 656 -9.50 43.51 -31.23
N GLY A 657 -10.17 44.52 -30.69
CA GLY A 657 -10.10 44.84 -29.26
C GLY A 657 -10.69 43.75 -28.37
N THR A 658 -11.81 43.14 -28.78
CA THR A 658 -12.44 42.05 -28.04
C THR A 658 -11.62 40.76 -28.06
N VAL A 659 -11.03 40.39 -29.20
CA VAL A 659 -10.11 39.23 -29.32
C VAL A 659 -8.86 39.43 -28.47
N ALA A 660 -8.28 40.64 -28.44
CA ALA A 660 -7.14 40.94 -27.60
C ALA A 660 -7.48 40.78 -26.10
N ALA A 661 -8.60 41.35 -25.64
CA ALA A 661 -9.06 41.20 -24.26
C ALA A 661 -9.36 39.74 -23.87
N LEU A 662 -9.91 38.95 -24.80
CA LEU A 662 -10.12 37.51 -24.62
C LEU A 662 -8.78 36.78 -24.43
N ARG A 663 -7.78 37.07 -25.28
CA ARG A 663 -6.44 36.47 -25.16
C ARG A 663 -5.77 36.81 -23.83
N ASP A 664 -5.88 38.05 -23.37
CA ASP A 664 -5.35 38.47 -22.07
C ASP A 664 -6.01 37.68 -20.92
N SER A 665 -7.34 37.52 -20.99
CA SER A 665 -8.11 36.75 -20.01
C SER A 665 -7.74 35.25 -20.02
N LEU A 666 -7.57 34.66 -21.21
CA LEU A 666 -7.12 33.28 -21.37
C LEU A 666 -5.69 33.09 -20.82
N SER A 667 -4.79 34.06 -21.03
CA SER A 667 -3.43 34.03 -20.50
C SER A 667 -3.40 34.20 -18.97
N GLN A 668 -4.35 34.93 -18.38
CA GLN A 668 -4.52 35.01 -16.94
C GLN A 668 -5.06 33.70 -16.36
N LEU A 669 -6.05 33.08 -17.01
CA LEU A 669 -6.57 31.76 -16.65
C LEU A 669 -5.47 30.68 -16.74
N GLU A 670 -4.57 30.76 -17.72
CA GLU A 670 -3.43 29.84 -17.83
C GLU A 670 -2.54 29.89 -16.60
N ARG A 671 -2.20 31.10 -16.13
CA ARG A 671 -1.39 31.30 -14.93
C ARG A 671 -2.06 30.71 -13.69
N VAL A 672 -3.34 31.01 -13.48
CA VAL A 672 -4.12 30.46 -12.35
C VAL A 672 -4.21 28.94 -12.42
N GLN A 673 -4.40 28.38 -13.62
CA GLN A 673 -4.44 26.93 -13.83
C GLN A 673 -3.09 26.28 -13.47
N VAL A 674 -1.98 26.90 -13.88
CA VAL A 674 -0.63 26.43 -13.53
C VAL A 674 -0.42 26.47 -12.01
N GLU A 675 -0.80 27.56 -11.35
CA GLU A 675 -0.71 27.71 -9.88
C GLU A 675 -1.55 26.66 -9.13
N LEU A 676 -2.81 26.46 -9.53
CA LEU A 676 -3.68 25.43 -8.92
C LEU A 676 -3.12 24.02 -9.10
N ARG A 677 -2.58 23.73 -10.28
CA ARG A 677 -1.93 22.45 -10.57
C ARG A 677 -0.66 22.26 -9.73
N GLU A 678 0.13 23.32 -9.53
CA GLU A 678 1.32 23.27 -8.67
C GLU A 678 0.94 23.03 -7.20
N ALA A 679 -0.07 23.73 -6.69
CA ALA A 679 -0.58 23.51 -5.34
C ALA A 679 -1.08 22.06 -5.15
N ALA A 680 -1.77 21.49 -6.15
CA ALA A 680 -2.21 20.10 -6.11
C ALA A 680 -1.06 19.07 -6.21
N LEU A 681 0.06 19.42 -6.84
CA LEU A 681 1.26 18.57 -6.86
C LEU A 681 2.03 18.64 -5.53
N GLN A 682 2.07 19.81 -4.88
CA GLN A 682 2.70 20.00 -3.57
C GLN A 682 1.97 19.24 -2.46
N THR A 683 0.65 19.05 -2.55
CA THR A 683 -0.08 18.21 -1.59
C THR A 683 0.21 16.71 -1.71
N ARG A 684 0.94 16.29 -2.76
CA ARG A 684 1.31 14.88 -3.03
C ARG A 684 2.77 14.56 -2.69
N THR A 685 3.56 15.54 -2.26
CA THR A 685 4.97 15.32 -1.95
C THR A 685 5.16 14.71 -0.56
N VAL A 686 6.13 13.81 -0.46
CA VAL A 686 6.58 13.13 0.76
C VAL A 686 8.10 13.23 0.87
N ARG A 687 8.62 13.10 2.09
CA ARG A 687 10.06 13.13 2.34
C ARG A 687 10.72 11.78 2.06
N VAL A 688 12.00 11.78 1.68
CA VAL A 688 12.75 10.56 1.35
C VAL A 688 12.97 9.66 2.57
N ASP A 689 13.10 10.25 3.76
CA ASP A 689 13.25 9.53 5.03
C ASP A 689 12.21 8.42 5.25
N MET A 690 11.00 8.57 4.73
CA MET A 690 9.94 7.57 4.80
C MET A 690 10.29 6.22 4.14
N VAL A 691 11.13 6.18 3.10
CA VAL A 691 11.51 4.94 2.40
C VAL A 691 12.90 4.44 2.79
N LEU A 692 13.67 5.25 3.52
CA LEU A 692 15.03 4.94 3.92
C LEU A 692 15.18 3.63 4.72
N PRO A 693 14.29 3.28 5.68
CA PRO A 693 14.37 2.01 6.41
C PRO A 693 14.37 0.79 5.48
N ARG A 694 13.59 0.84 4.39
CA ARG A 694 13.49 -0.25 3.42
C ARG A 694 14.77 -0.44 2.59
N TRP A 695 15.43 0.65 2.22
CA TRP A 695 16.72 0.58 1.53
C TRP A 695 17.86 0.13 2.45
N ARG A 696 17.90 0.61 3.70
CA ARG A 696 18.85 0.14 4.72
C ARG A 696 18.71 -1.38 4.94
N ARG A 697 17.47 -1.88 5.07
CA ARG A 697 17.16 -3.32 5.11
C ARG A 697 17.71 -4.08 3.90
N THR A 698 17.45 -3.58 2.69
CA THR A 698 17.94 -4.22 1.45
C THR A 698 19.46 -4.36 1.44
N VAL A 699 20.17 -3.32 1.89
CA VAL A 699 21.63 -3.34 2.04
C VAL A 699 22.07 -4.38 3.07
N ARG A 700 21.46 -4.41 4.26
CA ARG A 700 21.77 -5.42 5.31
C ARG A 700 21.60 -6.85 4.80
N GLN A 701 20.50 -7.13 4.09
CA GLN A 701 20.22 -8.45 3.52
C GLN A 701 21.26 -8.84 2.46
N ALA A 702 21.64 -7.91 1.57
CA ALA A 702 22.65 -8.16 0.54
C ALA A 702 24.07 -8.38 1.13
N VAL A 703 24.44 -7.62 2.16
CA VAL A 703 25.70 -7.80 2.92
C VAL A 703 25.77 -9.21 3.50
N ARG A 704 24.71 -9.67 4.16
CA ARG A 704 24.63 -11.02 4.75
C ARG A 704 24.70 -12.13 3.71
N ALA A 705 23.96 -11.99 2.62
CA ALA A 705 23.91 -13.00 1.56
C ALA A 705 25.24 -13.13 0.80
N SER A 706 25.98 -12.04 0.65
CA SER A 706 27.22 -11.99 -0.10
C SER A 706 28.48 -12.20 0.76
N GLY A 707 28.38 -12.01 2.08
CA GLY A 707 29.50 -12.11 3.03
C GLY A 707 30.47 -10.92 2.98
N HIS A 708 30.07 -9.80 2.39
CA HIS A 708 30.84 -8.55 2.36
C HIS A 708 30.50 -7.68 3.58
N GLU A 709 31.27 -6.62 3.82
CA GLU A 709 30.95 -5.58 4.80
C GLU A 709 30.74 -4.26 4.06
N ALA A 710 29.59 -3.60 4.26
CA ALA A 710 29.28 -2.31 3.63
C ALA A 710 28.37 -1.44 4.50
N SER A 711 28.51 -0.11 4.40
CA SER A 711 27.66 0.88 5.06
C SER A 711 26.96 1.77 4.02
N LEU A 712 25.68 2.07 4.25
CA LEU A 712 24.91 3.02 3.44
C LEU A 712 24.86 4.40 4.14
N GLN A 713 25.34 5.43 3.45
CA GLN A 713 25.20 6.83 3.82
C GLN A 713 24.18 7.49 2.89
N VAL A 714 23.24 8.25 3.44
CA VAL A 714 22.22 8.95 2.65
C VAL A 714 22.35 10.44 2.86
N GLU A 715 22.48 11.17 1.77
CA GLU A 715 22.55 12.63 1.75
C GLU A 715 21.23 13.20 1.21
N GLY A 716 20.71 14.26 1.82
CA GLY A 716 19.46 14.88 1.38
C GLY A 716 18.19 14.13 1.79
N GLU A 717 18.19 13.47 2.96
CA GLU A 717 17.02 12.72 3.50
C GLU A 717 15.73 13.56 3.61
N SER A 718 15.86 14.88 3.80
CA SER A 718 14.74 15.83 3.88
C SER A 718 14.20 16.30 2.52
N THR A 719 14.72 15.77 1.41
CA THR A 719 14.26 16.15 0.07
C THR A 719 12.81 15.72 -0.13
N GLU A 720 11.96 16.64 -0.57
CA GLU A 720 10.55 16.35 -0.89
C GLU A 720 10.41 15.82 -2.32
N ILE A 721 9.80 14.64 -2.44
CA ILE A 721 9.59 13.92 -3.69
C ILE A 721 8.11 13.59 -3.83
N ASP A 722 7.61 13.67 -5.06
CA ASP A 722 6.27 13.20 -5.39
C ASP A 722 6.05 11.73 -5.01
N THR A 723 4.92 11.40 -4.37
CA THR A 723 4.67 10.03 -3.86
C THR A 723 4.73 8.96 -4.96
N GLN A 724 4.21 9.23 -6.17
CA GLN A 724 4.23 8.25 -7.26
C GLN A 724 5.64 8.08 -7.83
N LEU A 725 6.38 9.18 -7.98
CA LEU A 725 7.78 9.14 -8.40
C LEU A 725 8.62 8.35 -7.37
N LEU A 726 8.42 8.61 -6.08
CA LEU A 726 9.13 7.90 -5.01
C LEU A 726 8.84 6.40 -5.06
N GLN A 727 7.56 6.00 -5.14
CA GLN A 727 7.15 4.59 -5.26
C GLN A 727 7.75 3.91 -6.48
N ALA A 728 7.77 4.58 -7.63
CA ALA A 728 8.36 4.05 -8.86
C ALA A 728 9.89 3.86 -8.75
N LEU A 729 10.56 4.62 -7.89
CA LEU A 729 12.01 4.57 -7.69
C LEU A 729 12.46 3.63 -6.57
N VAL A 730 11.57 3.17 -5.68
CA VAL A 730 11.92 2.27 -4.57
C VAL A 730 12.67 1.02 -5.05
N GLU A 731 12.11 0.29 -6.02
CA GLU A 731 12.71 -0.96 -6.52
C GLU A 731 13.96 -0.73 -7.38
N PRO A 732 13.99 0.25 -8.32
CA PRO A 732 15.21 0.58 -9.07
C PRO A 732 16.40 0.96 -8.17
N VAL A 733 16.18 1.78 -7.14
CA VAL A 733 17.23 2.16 -6.19
C VAL A 733 17.66 0.96 -5.34
N ALA A 734 16.72 0.15 -4.85
CA ALA A 734 17.04 -1.09 -4.14
C ALA A 734 17.90 -2.04 -4.99
N HIS A 735 17.65 -2.09 -6.30
CA HIS A 735 18.47 -2.87 -7.24
C HIS A 735 19.88 -2.30 -7.41
N LEU A 736 20.04 -0.98 -7.52
CA LEU A 736 21.36 -0.33 -7.56
C LEU A 736 22.18 -0.65 -6.30
N LEU A 737 21.56 -0.55 -5.12
CA LEU A 737 22.21 -0.86 -3.85
C LEU A 737 22.65 -2.33 -3.76
N ARG A 738 21.80 -3.26 -4.22
CA ARG A 738 22.15 -4.68 -4.29
C ARG A 738 23.32 -4.94 -5.24
N ASN A 739 23.32 -4.32 -6.41
CA ASN A 739 24.40 -4.44 -7.39
C ASN A 739 25.74 -3.88 -6.86
N ALA A 740 25.69 -2.75 -6.14
CA ALA A 740 26.87 -2.19 -5.49
C ALA A 740 27.51 -3.20 -4.52
N ILE A 741 26.71 -3.93 -3.75
CA ILE A 741 27.20 -4.91 -2.76
C ILE A 741 27.65 -6.22 -3.40
N ASP A 742 26.84 -6.80 -4.29
CA ASP A 742 27.10 -8.13 -4.87
C ASP A 742 28.25 -8.11 -5.89
N HIS A 743 28.49 -6.97 -6.53
CA HIS A 743 29.42 -6.85 -7.66
C HIS A 743 30.45 -5.72 -7.49
N GLY A 744 30.06 -4.60 -6.90
CA GLY A 744 30.94 -3.44 -6.70
C GLY A 744 31.96 -3.71 -5.59
N ILE A 745 31.48 -3.88 -4.37
CA ILE A 745 32.30 -4.02 -3.16
C ILE A 745 33.12 -5.32 -3.18
N GLU A 746 34.39 -5.23 -2.82
CA GLU A 746 35.30 -6.37 -2.70
C GLU A 746 35.23 -6.99 -1.30
N SER A 747 35.63 -8.26 -1.15
CA SER A 747 35.59 -8.92 0.17
C SER A 747 36.53 -8.24 1.16
N PRO A 748 36.30 -8.33 2.49
CA PRO A 748 37.13 -7.64 3.49
C PRO A 748 38.63 -7.96 3.34
N LEU A 749 38.96 -9.23 3.02
CA LEU A 749 40.33 -9.67 2.76
C LEU A 749 40.94 -9.03 1.50
N GLN A 750 40.14 -8.87 0.43
CA GLN A 750 40.58 -8.22 -0.80
C GLN A 750 40.76 -6.71 -0.60
N ARG A 751 39.87 -6.07 0.16
CA ARG A 751 39.96 -4.64 0.48
C ARG A 751 41.19 -4.32 1.33
N GLN A 752 41.48 -5.14 2.33
CA GLN A 752 42.71 -5.02 3.12
C GLN A 752 43.98 -5.18 2.26
N ALA A 753 43.98 -6.10 1.30
CA ALA A 753 45.09 -6.27 0.36
C ALA A 753 45.27 -5.06 -0.58
N LEU A 754 44.19 -4.33 -0.86
CA LEU A 754 44.17 -3.11 -1.68
C LEU A 754 44.36 -1.82 -0.85
N GLY A 755 44.54 -1.93 0.47
CA GLY A 755 44.69 -0.78 1.37
C GLY A 755 43.40 0.02 1.62
N LYS A 756 42.24 -0.54 1.30
CA LYS A 756 40.93 0.06 1.54
C LYS A 756 40.37 -0.32 2.92
N PRO A 757 39.47 0.48 3.51
CA PRO A 757 38.76 0.10 4.73
C PRO A 757 38.02 -1.24 4.57
N PRO A 758 37.93 -2.08 5.62
CA PRO A 758 37.30 -3.39 5.54
C PRO A 758 35.81 -3.32 5.18
N ALA A 759 35.09 -2.29 5.69
CA ALA A 759 33.73 -1.98 5.28
C ALA A 759 33.73 -1.05 4.05
N GLY A 760 33.00 -1.45 2.99
CA GLY A 760 32.74 -0.63 1.82
C GLY A 760 31.77 0.52 2.09
N SER A 761 31.92 1.63 1.37
CA SER A 761 31.03 2.79 1.51
C SER A 761 30.13 2.92 0.29
N ILE A 762 28.82 3.03 0.54
CA ILE A 762 27.81 3.34 -0.47
C ILE A 762 27.15 4.66 -0.07
N VAL A 763 27.20 5.65 -0.96
CA VAL A 763 26.62 6.98 -0.76
C VAL A 763 25.43 7.14 -1.71
N LEU A 764 24.25 7.42 -1.16
CA LEU A 764 23.03 7.70 -1.91
C LEU A 764 22.60 9.15 -1.65
N GLY A 765 22.82 10.02 -2.62
CA GLY A 765 22.49 11.44 -2.53
C GLY A 765 21.19 11.79 -3.25
N PHE A 766 20.36 12.59 -2.61
CA PHE A 766 19.16 13.19 -3.18
C PHE A 766 19.34 14.70 -3.27
N ALA A 767 19.23 15.24 -4.48
CA ALA A 767 19.30 16.67 -4.70
C ALA A 767 18.23 17.10 -5.70
N ARG A 768 17.70 18.30 -5.49
CA ARG A 768 16.77 18.93 -6.44
C ARG A 768 17.53 19.97 -7.26
N GLU A 769 17.78 19.68 -8.52
CA GLU A 769 18.42 20.59 -9.47
C GLU A 769 17.35 21.21 -10.40
N GLY A 770 16.79 22.34 -9.98
CA GLY A 770 15.75 23.04 -10.75
C GLY A 770 14.45 22.22 -10.85
N ALA A 771 14.14 21.75 -12.05
CA ALA A 771 12.95 20.93 -12.32
C ALA A 771 13.18 19.42 -12.18
N ASP A 772 14.44 18.99 -12.04
CA ASP A 772 14.82 17.59 -11.95
C ASP A 772 15.21 17.19 -10.52
N LEU A 773 14.85 15.96 -10.16
CA LEU A 773 15.38 15.21 -9.04
C LEU A 773 16.62 14.48 -9.55
N VAL A 774 17.75 14.74 -8.90
CA VAL A 774 19.01 14.04 -9.14
C VAL A 774 19.22 13.07 -7.99
N ILE A 775 19.40 11.79 -8.33
CA ILE A 775 19.68 10.70 -7.41
C ILE A 775 21.04 10.15 -7.78
N ASP A 776 22.03 10.38 -6.92
CA ASP A 776 23.39 9.92 -7.10
C ASP A 776 23.64 8.71 -6.21
N CYS A 777 23.90 7.55 -6.81
CA CYS A 777 24.33 6.34 -6.10
C CYS A 777 25.80 6.08 -6.41
N SER A 778 26.66 6.15 -5.40
CA SER A 778 28.11 5.97 -5.53
C SER A 778 28.60 4.86 -4.60
N ASP A 779 29.48 4.00 -5.08
CA ASP A 779 30.21 3.01 -4.28
C ASP A 779 31.73 3.21 -4.41
N ASP A 780 32.48 2.73 -3.41
CA ASP A 780 33.95 2.74 -3.38
C ASP A 780 34.59 1.39 -3.76
N GLY A 781 33.85 0.58 -4.53
CA GLY A 781 34.22 -0.78 -4.89
C GLY A 781 35.28 -0.86 -5.99
N ARG A 782 35.26 -1.97 -6.73
CA ARG A 782 36.23 -2.24 -7.80
C ARG A 782 35.94 -1.48 -9.11
N GLY A 783 34.74 -0.93 -9.25
CA GLY A 783 34.26 -0.32 -10.50
C GLY A 783 33.89 -1.34 -11.60
N LEU A 784 33.55 -0.83 -12.79
CA LEU A 784 33.19 -1.63 -13.96
C LEU A 784 34.44 -2.22 -14.65
N ASP A 785 34.42 -3.52 -14.92
CA ASP A 785 35.41 -4.16 -15.79
C ASP A 785 35.10 -3.85 -17.26
N LEU A 786 35.65 -2.74 -17.75
CA LEU A 786 35.46 -2.28 -19.13
C LEU A 786 35.99 -3.27 -20.17
N HIS A 787 36.99 -4.09 -19.83
CA HIS A 787 37.50 -5.11 -20.76
C HIS A 787 36.49 -6.23 -20.93
N ALA A 788 35.91 -6.74 -19.83
CA ALA A 788 34.87 -7.76 -19.87
C ALA A 788 33.59 -7.26 -20.58
N VAL A 789 33.21 -5.99 -20.37
CA VAL A 789 32.09 -5.35 -21.08
C VAL A 789 32.38 -5.27 -22.58
N ARG A 790 33.59 -4.87 -22.98
CA ARG A 790 34.01 -4.83 -24.38
C ARG A 790 33.95 -6.21 -25.04
N ASP A 791 34.55 -7.22 -24.40
CA ASP A 791 34.55 -8.59 -24.92
C ASP A 791 33.13 -9.12 -25.12
N ARG A 792 32.23 -8.78 -24.19
CA ARG A 792 30.81 -9.14 -24.27
C ARG A 792 30.08 -8.39 -25.39
N ALA A 793 30.36 -7.10 -25.58
CA ALA A 793 29.80 -6.30 -26.66
C ALA A 793 30.22 -6.82 -28.03
N VAL A 794 31.49 -7.22 -28.19
CA VAL A 794 32.01 -7.86 -29.42
C VAL A 794 31.32 -9.21 -29.65
N ALA A 795 31.16 -10.03 -28.61
CA ALA A 795 30.48 -11.33 -28.72
C ALA A 795 29.00 -11.21 -29.10
N LEU A 796 28.34 -10.11 -28.73
CA LEU A 796 26.94 -9.81 -29.07
C LEU A 796 26.80 -9.05 -30.41
N GLY A 797 27.91 -8.75 -31.10
CA GLY A 797 27.91 -8.02 -32.37
C GLY A 797 27.57 -6.53 -32.25
N LEU A 798 27.71 -5.95 -31.04
CA LEU A 798 27.45 -4.54 -30.77
C LEU A 798 28.68 -3.65 -31.03
N LEU A 799 29.88 -4.24 -31.10
CA LEU A 799 31.14 -3.55 -31.35
C LEU A 799 32.05 -4.42 -32.23
N ASP A 800 32.73 -3.84 -33.20
CA ASP A 800 33.73 -4.59 -33.97
C ASP A 800 35.03 -4.76 -33.18
N ALA A 801 35.70 -5.91 -33.32
CA ALA A 801 36.87 -6.27 -32.50
C ALA A 801 38.04 -5.27 -32.54
N GLY A 802 38.11 -4.40 -33.56
CA GLY A 802 39.13 -3.36 -33.73
C GLY A 802 38.65 -1.92 -33.49
N GLU A 803 37.38 -1.71 -33.17
CA GLU A 803 36.78 -0.37 -33.06
C GLU A 803 37.22 0.33 -31.76
N ARG A 804 37.63 1.60 -31.85
CA ARG A 804 37.99 2.40 -30.67
C ARG A 804 36.72 3.04 -30.12
N CYS A 805 36.36 2.66 -28.90
CA CYS A 805 35.23 3.18 -28.16
C CYS A 805 35.76 3.87 -26.90
N ASP A 806 35.12 4.97 -26.47
CA ASP A 806 35.45 5.63 -25.22
C ASP A 806 34.86 4.86 -24.03
N ASP A 807 35.44 5.06 -22.84
CA ASP A 807 35.04 4.35 -21.62
C ASP A 807 33.59 4.68 -21.23
N ALA A 808 33.12 5.89 -21.55
CA ALA A 808 31.75 6.34 -21.31
C ALA A 808 30.73 5.57 -22.17
N THR A 809 31.01 5.36 -23.46
CA THR A 809 30.13 4.56 -24.34
C THR A 809 30.18 3.08 -23.96
N LEU A 810 31.35 2.56 -23.56
CA LEU A 810 31.46 1.19 -23.05
C LEU A 810 30.60 0.97 -21.79
N ALA A 811 30.64 1.90 -20.84
CA ALA A 811 29.82 1.82 -19.62
C ALA A 811 28.31 1.81 -19.93
N ARG A 812 27.86 2.50 -20.99
CA ARG A 812 26.45 2.54 -21.40
C ARG A 812 25.93 1.21 -21.95
N PHE A 813 26.78 0.31 -22.43
CA PHE A 813 26.31 -1.01 -22.90
C PHE A 813 25.69 -1.84 -21.78
N VAL A 814 26.06 -1.60 -20.52
CA VAL A 814 25.49 -2.27 -19.35
C VAL A 814 23.99 -1.95 -19.16
N LEU A 815 23.49 -0.88 -19.78
CA LEU A 815 22.09 -0.48 -19.75
C LEU A 815 21.23 -1.16 -20.83
N LEU A 816 21.82 -1.99 -21.71
CA LEU A 816 21.09 -2.68 -22.78
C LEU A 816 20.36 -3.93 -22.26
N PRO A 817 19.14 -4.22 -22.78
CA PRO A 817 18.37 -5.39 -22.37
C PRO A 817 19.16 -6.70 -22.57
N GLY A 818 19.25 -7.53 -21.52
CA GLY A 818 19.96 -8.81 -21.57
C GLY A 818 21.49 -8.70 -21.66
N PHE A 819 22.06 -7.51 -21.48
CA PHE A 819 23.50 -7.32 -21.38
C PHE A 819 23.98 -7.68 -19.97
N SER A 820 24.67 -8.82 -19.85
CA SER A 820 25.28 -9.26 -18.59
C SER A 820 26.67 -9.83 -18.85
N THR A 821 27.58 -9.56 -17.93
CA THR A 821 28.97 -10.05 -17.93
C THR A 821 29.13 -11.45 -17.34
N ARG A 822 28.07 -12.07 -16.78
CA ARG A 822 28.10 -13.43 -16.21
C ARG A 822 27.57 -14.51 -17.17
N ALA A 823 28.16 -15.70 -17.11
CA ALA A 823 27.77 -16.88 -17.90
C ALA A 823 26.67 -17.76 -17.26
N ARG A 824 26.32 -17.55 -15.97
CA ARG A 824 25.23 -18.25 -15.25
C ARG A 824 24.52 -17.31 -14.28
N ALA A 825 23.19 -17.42 -14.20
CA ALA A 825 22.35 -16.71 -13.24
C ALA A 825 22.47 -17.32 -11.84
N THR A 826 22.68 -16.49 -10.82
CA THR A 826 22.64 -16.87 -9.39
C THR A 826 21.21 -16.80 -8.85
N GLN A 827 20.87 -17.69 -7.91
CA GLN A 827 19.52 -17.80 -7.31
C GLN A 827 19.06 -16.55 -6.53
N LEU A 828 19.99 -15.69 -6.10
CA LEU A 828 19.70 -14.44 -5.37
C LEU A 828 19.12 -13.32 -6.25
N SER A 829 19.52 -13.27 -7.53
CA SER A 829 18.94 -12.36 -8.55
C SER A 829 17.96 -13.13 -9.42
N GLY A 830 16.82 -13.50 -8.84
CA GLY A 830 15.73 -14.12 -9.57
C GLY A 830 15.41 -13.34 -10.84
N ARG A 831 15.60 -13.99 -12.00
CA ARG A 831 15.31 -13.57 -13.39
C ARG A 831 16.42 -12.94 -14.23
N GLY A 832 17.65 -12.75 -13.74
CA GLY A 832 18.73 -12.20 -14.59
C GLY A 832 18.50 -10.75 -15.00
N ILE A 833 17.97 -9.97 -14.06
CA ILE A 833 17.65 -8.54 -14.17
C ILE A 833 18.96 -7.76 -14.00
N GLY A 834 19.32 -6.94 -14.99
CA GLY A 834 20.50 -6.08 -14.96
C GLY A 834 20.15 -4.62 -14.73
N LEU A 835 21.11 -3.75 -15.02
CA LEU A 835 20.94 -2.29 -14.99
C LEU A 835 19.94 -1.79 -16.06
N ASP A 836 19.50 -2.68 -16.97
CA ASP A 836 18.47 -2.46 -17.97
C ASP A 836 17.09 -2.18 -17.35
N VAL A 837 16.72 -2.88 -16.28
CA VAL A 837 15.45 -2.62 -15.57
C VAL A 837 15.47 -1.27 -14.87
N VAL A 838 16.62 -0.86 -14.32
CA VAL A 838 16.78 0.49 -13.73
C VAL A 838 16.64 1.55 -14.83
N ASN A 839 17.31 1.35 -15.97
CA ASN A 839 17.19 2.25 -17.13
C ASN A 839 15.74 2.35 -17.62
N GLN A 840 15.05 1.22 -17.74
CA GLN A 840 13.66 1.18 -18.17
C GLN A 840 12.75 1.92 -17.19
N ALA A 841 12.83 1.63 -15.90
CA ALA A 841 12.00 2.27 -14.88
C ALA A 841 12.23 3.80 -14.83
N VAL A 842 13.48 4.25 -14.95
CA VAL A 842 13.81 5.68 -15.01
C VAL A 842 13.30 6.33 -16.29
N ARG A 843 13.38 5.65 -17.43
CA ARG A 843 12.82 6.14 -18.71
C ARG A 843 11.29 6.20 -18.70
N GLU A 844 10.61 5.27 -18.03
CA GLU A 844 9.16 5.33 -17.82
C GLU A 844 8.75 6.58 -17.03
N GLN A 845 9.62 7.06 -16.13
CA GLN A 845 9.48 8.34 -15.44
C GLN A 845 10.03 9.54 -16.24
N ARG A 846 10.34 9.37 -17.53
CA ARG A 846 10.93 10.39 -18.42
C ARG A 846 12.26 10.96 -17.92
N GLY A 847 13.02 10.14 -17.19
CA GLY A 847 14.35 10.46 -16.71
C GLY A 847 15.47 9.91 -17.58
N THR A 848 16.70 10.25 -17.21
CA THR A 848 17.93 9.74 -17.81
C THR A 848 18.81 9.05 -16.76
N VAL A 849 19.63 8.10 -17.20
CA VAL A 849 20.59 7.38 -16.38
C VAL A 849 21.98 7.57 -16.97
N ASP A 850 22.90 8.10 -16.16
CA ASP A 850 24.31 8.25 -16.49
C ASP A 850 25.16 7.38 -15.57
N ILE A 851 26.21 6.77 -16.14
CA ILE A 851 27.13 5.91 -15.40
C ILE A 851 28.54 6.44 -15.60
N SER A 852 29.26 6.58 -14.50
CA SER A 852 30.69 6.84 -14.47
C SER A 852 31.37 5.84 -13.56
N SER A 853 32.50 5.28 -13.97
CA SER A 853 33.26 4.35 -13.14
C SER A 853 34.74 4.46 -13.44
N THR A 854 35.54 4.44 -12.37
CA THR A 854 37.00 4.39 -12.42
C THR A 854 37.46 3.07 -11.81
N PRO A 855 38.23 2.24 -12.54
CA PRO A 855 38.69 0.95 -12.02
C PRO A 855 39.47 1.11 -10.71
N GLY A 856 39.05 0.37 -9.68
CA GLY A 856 39.67 0.40 -8.35
C GLY A 856 39.22 1.53 -7.42
N GLU A 857 38.51 2.54 -7.92
CA GLU A 857 37.97 3.66 -7.12
C GLU A 857 36.44 3.59 -6.95
N GLY A 858 35.75 2.82 -7.80
CA GLY A 858 34.33 2.50 -7.65
C GLY A 858 33.47 2.87 -8.85
N MET A 859 32.16 2.99 -8.61
CA MET A 859 31.18 3.32 -9.63
C MET A 859 30.17 4.34 -9.09
N ARG A 860 29.75 5.26 -9.96
CA ARG A 860 28.70 6.25 -9.70
C ARG A 860 27.64 6.16 -10.78
N VAL A 861 26.41 5.93 -10.35
CA VAL A 861 25.20 5.95 -11.17
C VAL A 861 24.38 7.17 -10.80
N ARG A 862 24.15 8.05 -11.77
CA ARG A 862 23.36 9.26 -11.62
C ARG A 862 22.02 9.09 -12.34
N LEU A 863 20.93 9.17 -11.61
CA LEU A 863 19.57 9.17 -12.15
C LEU A 863 19.05 10.61 -12.14
N ARG A 864 18.52 11.08 -13.27
CA ARG A 864 17.93 12.42 -13.38
C ARG A 864 16.48 12.30 -13.82
N VAL A 865 15.54 12.62 -12.95
CA VAL A 865 14.11 12.42 -13.19
C VAL A 865 13.34 13.71 -12.96
N PRO A 866 12.44 14.15 -13.85
CA PRO A 866 11.63 15.34 -13.60
C PRO A 866 10.75 15.20 -12.34
N VAL A 867 10.87 16.14 -11.39
CA VAL A 867 10.02 16.18 -10.18
C VAL A 867 8.56 16.42 -10.53
N ARG A 868 8.31 17.11 -11.66
CA ARG A 868 6.99 17.48 -12.13
C ARG A 868 6.60 16.57 -13.30
N MET A 869 5.61 15.69 -13.11
CA MET A 869 4.84 15.15 -14.25
C MET A 869 3.95 16.27 -14.80
N ALA A 870 4.57 17.21 -15.50
CA ALA A 870 3.93 18.36 -16.13
C ALA A 870 3.92 18.19 -17.65
N ALA A 871 2.98 18.88 -18.27
CA ALA A 871 2.90 19.06 -19.71
C ALA A 871 4.30 19.34 -20.29
N LEU A 872 4.69 18.55 -21.28
CA LEU A 872 6.00 18.62 -21.92
C LEU A 872 6.01 19.85 -22.85
N PRO A 873 7.00 20.76 -22.74
CA PRO A 873 7.15 21.82 -23.72
C PRO A 873 7.54 21.20 -25.06
N VAL A 874 6.72 21.45 -26.08
CA VAL A 874 6.91 20.97 -27.44
C VAL A 874 6.83 22.10 -28.45
N ILE A 875 7.56 21.97 -29.55
CA ILE A 875 7.35 22.76 -30.76
C ILE A 875 6.50 21.94 -31.71
N VAL A 876 5.31 22.45 -32.06
CA VAL A 876 4.43 21.76 -33.00
C VAL A 876 4.87 22.07 -34.44
N VAL A 877 5.11 21.04 -35.23
CA VAL A 877 5.43 21.13 -36.66
C VAL A 877 4.28 20.49 -37.44
N ARG A 878 3.74 21.22 -38.42
CA ARG A 878 2.50 20.87 -39.12
C ARG A 878 2.69 20.93 -40.64
N SER A 879 2.01 20.02 -41.34
CA SER A 879 1.67 20.09 -42.77
C SER A 879 0.22 19.60 -42.98
N ASP A 880 -0.29 19.65 -44.22
CA ASP A 880 -1.63 19.14 -44.56
C ASP A 880 -1.81 17.64 -44.23
N SER A 881 -0.71 16.89 -44.15
CA SER A 881 -0.74 15.43 -43.98
C SER A 881 -0.07 14.92 -42.70
N HIS A 882 0.73 15.76 -42.01
CA HIS A 882 1.51 15.35 -40.85
C HIS A 882 1.49 16.42 -39.75
N VAL A 883 1.26 16.00 -38.51
CA VAL A 883 1.35 16.86 -37.32
C VAL A 883 2.26 16.16 -36.32
N LEU A 884 3.27 16.86 -35.83
CA LEU A 884 4.26 16.35 -34.88
C LEU A 884 4.51 17.36 -33.76
N ALA A 885 4.82 16.85 -32.57
CA ALA A 885 5.24 17.64 -31.42
C ALA A 885 6.70 17.30 -31.10
N LEU A 886 7.62 18.25 -31.29
CA LEU A 886 9.05 18.05 -31.00
C LEU A 886 9.35 18.45 -29.56
N ALA A 887 9.83 17.51 -28.74
CA ALA A 887 10.23 17.78 -27.36
C ALA A 887 11.40 18.78 -27.32
N VAL A 888 11.27 19.83 -26.51
CA VAL A 888 12.26 20.94 -26.47
C VAL A 888 13.37 20.69 -25.42
N ARG A 889 13.34 19.56 -24.70
CA ARG A 889 14.19 19.30 -23.52
C ARG A 889 15.69 19.50 -23.76
N GLU A 890 16.19 19.01 -24.90
CA GLU A 890 17.61 19.10 -25.29
C GLU A 890 17.84 20.07 -26.45
N VAL A 891 16.86 20.94 -26.76
CA VAL A 891 17.02 21.99 -27.76
C VAL A 891 17.68 23.20 -27.09
N GLU A 892 18.97 23.41 -27.34
CA GLU A 892 19.72 24.52 -26.75
C GLU A 892 19.31 25.87 -27.37
N GLN A 893 19.07 25.91 -28.69
CA GLN A 893 18.77 27.14 -29.45
C GLN A 893 17.90 26.89 -30.69
N VAL A 894 17.11 27.91 -31.07
CA VAL A 894 16.41 28.00 -32.37
C VAL A 894 17.08 29.11 -33.19
N LEU A 895 17.61 28.76 -34.36
CA LEU A 895 18.48 29.62 -35.16
C LEU A 895 17.94 29.82 -36.57
N SER A 896 18.33 30.92 -37.23
CA SER A 896 18.01 31.16 -38.63
C SER A 896 18.79 30.20 -39.54
N PRO A 897 18.22 29.78 -40.68
CA PRO A 897 18.83 28.81 -41.57
C PRO A 897 20.00 29.41 -42.37
N GLU A 898 20.27 30.71 -42.31
CA GLU A 898 21.22 31.38 -43.23
C GLU A 898 22.70 31.03 -43.03
N ARG A 899 23.04 30.19 -42.05
CA ARG A 899 24.42 29.89 -41.61
C ARG A 899 24.92 28.53 -42.09
N PHE A 900 24.83 28.23 -43.37
CA PHE A 900 25.33 26.95 -43.93
C PHE A 900 26.76 27.07 -44.47
N VAL A 901 27.53 25.99 -44.31
CA VAL A 901 28.86 25.82 -44.94
C VAL A 901 28.89 24.46 -45.64
N ASP A 902 29.28 24.44 -46.90
CA ASP A 902 29.52 23.22 -47.66
C ASP A 902 30.93 22.69 -47.33
N ASP A 903 31.03 21.44 -46.89
CA ASP A 903 32.31 20.79 -46.65
C ASP A 903 32.92 20.26 -47.96
N ALA A 904 34.23 19.96 -47.97
CA ALA A 904 34.95 19.50 -49.17
C ALA A 904 34.36 18.22 -49.80
N ASP A 905 33.67 17.41 -49.00
CA ASP A 905 33.01 16.16 -49.41
C ASP A 905 31.55 16.37 -49.89
N GLY A 906 31.10 17.62 -50.03
CA GLY A 906 29.74 17.98 -50.45
C GLY A 906 28.66 17.82 -49.38
N THR A 907 29.05 17.57 -48.12
CA THR A 907 28.11 17.48 -47.00
C THR A 907 27.85 18.87 -46.43
N ARG A 908 26.59 19.29 -46.35
CA ARG A 908 26.19 20.56 -45.73
C ARG A 908 26.31 20.49 -44.22
N ARG A 909 27.04 21.43 -43.61
CA ARG A 909 27.11 21.63 -42.17
C ARG A 909 26.49 22.97 -41.80
N PHE A 910 25.94 23.05 -40.59
CA PHE A 910 25.41 24.29 -40.03
C PHE A 910 26.46 24.95 -39.14
N MET A 911 26.71 26.24 -39.33
CA MET A 911 27.63 27.02 -38.52
C MET A 911 26.92 27.56 -37.28
N GLY A 912 27.00 26.80 -36.19
CA GLY A 912 26.55 27.23 -34.88
C GLY A 912 27.50 28.24 -34.24
N THR A 913 27.09 28.84 -33.13
CA THR A 913 27.94 29.71 -32.29
C THR A 913 29.16 28.98 -31.72
N SER A 914 29.09 27.65 -31.67
CA SER A 914 30.10 26.76 -31.08
C SER A 914 31.00 26.08 -32.12
N GLY A 915 30.84 26.39 -33.41
CA GLY A 915 31.53 25.74 -34.51
C GLY A 915 30.58 25.03 -35.50
N PRO A 916 31.14 24.37 -36.54
CA PRO A 916 30.36 23.65 -37.54
C PRO A 916 29.76 22.37 -36.96
N MET A 917 28.46 22.18 -37.19
CA MET A 917 27.64 21.07 -36.69
C MET A 917 27.06 20.27 -37.86
N ARG A 918 26.80 18.98 -37.62
CA ARG A 918 26.07 18.13 -38.58
C ARG A 918 24.65 18.65 -38.78
N LEU A 919 24.24 18.83 -40.03
CA LEU A 919 22.88 19.24 -40.40
C LEU A 919 22.05 18.00 -40.77
N VAL A 920 20.86 17.88 -40.20
CA VAL A 920 19.89 16.80 -40.47
C VAL A 920 18.53 17.45 -40.76
N ARG A 921 17.84 17.05 -41.83
CA ARG A 921 16.45 17.50 -42.06
C ARG A 921 15.50 16.69 -41.18
N LEU A 922 14.44 17.31 -40.66
CA LEU A 922 13.47 16.60 -39.81
C LEU A 922 12.83 15.40 -40.54
N GLU A 923 12.42 15.60 -41.79
CA GLU A 923 11.91 14.54 -42.68
C GLU A 923 12.89 13.38 -42.84
N ASP A 924 14.19 13.66 -43.00
CA ASP A 924 15.22 12.62 -43.13
C ASP A 924 15.39 11.83 -41.83
N ALA A 925 15.38 12.51 -40.67
CA ALA A 925 15.46 11.87 -39.37
C ALA A 925 14.27 10.92 -39.13
N LEU A 926 13.07 11.33 -39.55
CA LEU A 926 11.85 10.53 -39.42
C LEU A 926 11.72 9.45 -40.50
N GLY A 927 12.39 9.61 -41.64
CA GLY A 927 12.24 8.73 -42.80
C GLY A 927 11.00 9.02 -43.63
N LEU A 928 10.52 10.27 -43.59
CA LEU A 928 9.41 10.76 -44.37
C LEU A 928 9.88 11.27 -45.75
N PRO A 929 8.98 11.39 -46.74
CA PRO A 929 9.28 12.02 -48.02
C PRO A 929 9.82 13.45 -47.85
N GLU A 930 10.66 13.90 -48.79
CA GLU A 930 11.29 15.23 -48.73
C GLU A 930 10.29 16.41 -48.70
N ASP A 931 9.05 16.18 -49.14
CA ASP A 931 7.94 17.13 -49.21
C ASP A 931 6.91 16.94 -48.08
N ALA A 932 7.16 16.06 -47.10
CA ALA A 932 6.20 15.75 -46.03
C ALA A 932 5.78 16.97 -45.20
N PHE A 933 6.66 17.99 -45.10
CA PHE A 933 6.40 19.26 -44.44
C PHE A 933 6.44 20.47 -45.39
N ALA A 934 6.27 20.25 -46.69
CA ALA A 934 6.21 21.35 -47.66
C ALA A 934 4.91 22.16 -47.50
N PRO A 935 4.96 23.49 -47.69
CA PRO A 935 3.76 24.32 -47.68
C PRO A 935 2.85 23.99 -48.88
N PRO A 936 1.52 24.15 -48.75
CA PRO A 936 0.58 23.84 -49.82
C PRO A 936 0.80 24.69 -51.08
N PRO A 937 0.44 24.18 -52.27
CA PRO A 937 0.65 24.89 -53.54
C PRO A 937 -0.05 26.26 -53.54
N GLY A 938 0.73 27.34 -53.62
CA GLY A 938 0.22 28.73 -53.65
C GLY A 938 0.24 29.47 -52.31
N ALA A 939 0.63 28.81 -51.20
CA ALA A 939 0.92 29.49 -49.94
C ALA A 939 2.31 30.16 -49.97
N GLN A 940 2.46 31.32 -49.31
CA GLN A 940 3.77 31.92 -49.09
C GLN A 940 4.62 30.99 -48.21
N PRO A 941 5.87 30.66 -48.60
CA PRO A 941 6.72 29.79 -47.80
C PRO A 941 7.03 30.46 -46.46
N ALA A 942 6.69 29.78 -45.36
CA ALA A 942 7.11 30.17 -44.02
C ALA A 942 8.64 30.08 -43.89
N ALA A 943 9.22 30.88 -43.00
CA ALA A 943 10.67 30.91 -42.80
C ALA A 943 11.14 29.63 -42.07
N PRO A 944 12.01 28.80 -42.69
CA PRO A 944 12.56 27.62 -42.03
C PRO A 944 13.45 28.02 -40.85
N ALA A 945 13.63 27.10 -39.91
CA ALA A 945 14.48 27.29 -38.74
C ALA A 945 15.36 26.07 -38.48
N VAL A 946 16.45 26.29 -37.74
CA VAL A 946 17.37 25.24 -37.31
C VAL A 946 17.30 25.08 -35.79
N LEU A 947 16.95 23.88 -35.33
CA LEU A 947 17.00 23.51 -33.92
C LEU A 947 18.38 22.95 -33.60
N GLN A 948 19.11 23.56 -32.66
CA GLN A 948 20.36 23.01 -32.14
C GLN A 948 20.04 22.05 -31.00
N VAL A 949 20.30 20.76 -31.20
CA VAL A 949 19.98 19.67 -30.27
C VAL A 949 21.25 19.09 -29.68
N ARG A 950 21.28 18.88 -28.37
CA ARG A 950 22.37 18.19 -27.67
C ARG A 950 22.06 16.69 -27.53
N LEU A 951 22.98 15.84 -27.96
CA LEU A 951 22.87 14.38 -27.84
C LEU A 951 23.42 13.88 -26.48
N PRO A 952 23.06 12.65 -26.04
CA PRO A 952 23.51 12.07 -24.77
C PRO A 952 25.04 11.86 -24.63
N GLY A 953 25.83 12.12 -25.69
CA GLY A 953 27.31 12.11 -25.68
C GLY A 953 27.94 13.50 -25.73
N GLY A 954 27.14 14.58 -25.60
CA GLY A 954 27.62 15.97 -25.68
C GLY A 954 27.80 16.52 -27.11
N GLU A 955 27.63 15.69 -28.14
CA GLU A 955 27.59 16.14 -29.54
C GLU A 955 26.40 17.07 -29.79
N ARG A 956 26.61 18.11 -30.60
CA ARG A 956 25.57 19.05 -31.03
C ARG A 956 25.19 18.80 -32.49
N VAL A 957 23.91 18.60 -32.75
CA VAL A 957 23.34 18.37 -34.09
C VAL A 957 22.35 19.48 -34.44
N ALA A 958 22.40 19.95 -35.68
CA ALA A 958 21.47 20.95 -36.21
C ALA A 958 20.33 20.24 -36.96
N VAL A 959 19.09 20.45 -36.53
CA VAL A 959 17.89 19.88 -37.17
C VAL A 959 17.16 20.98 -37.95
N LEU A 960 17.06 20.84 -39.27
CA LEU A 960 16.30 21.76 -40.11
C LEU A 960 14.80 21.43 -40.05
N VAL A 961 13.99 22.45 -39.75
CA VAL A 961 12.53 22.38 -39.65
C VAL A 961 11.92 23.41 -40.59
N ALA A 962 10.93 23.00 -41.39
CA ALA A 962 10.30 23.84 -42.41
C ALA A 962 9.52 25.04 -41.81
N GLU A 963 8.71 24.78 -40.78
CA GLU A 963 7.97 25.82 -40.06
C GLU A 963 7.79 25.37 -38.60
N PRO A 964 8.65 25.83 -37.67
CA PRO A 964 8.42 25.58 -36.26
C PRO A 964 7.24 26.43 -35.76
N GLY A 965 6.25 25.79 -35.14
CA GLY A 965 5.24 26.50 -34.36
C GLY A 965 5.81 27.14 -33.10
N GLN A 966 4.95 27.79 -32.32
CA GLN A 966 5.33 28.28 -30.99
C GLN A 966 5.53 27.11 -30.03
N THR A 967 6.39 27.33 -29.01
CA THR A 967 6.51 26.40 -27.89
C THR A 967 5.21 26.38 -27.10
N ARG A 968 4.66 25.19 -26.87
CA ARG A 968 3.43 24.98 -26.10
C ARG A 968 3.61 23.81 -25.15
N ASN A 969 2.96 23.86 -24.00
CA ASN A 969 2.96 22.76 -23.05
C ASN A 969 1.87 21.75 -23.44
N VAL A 970 2.24 20.50 -23.70
CA VAL A 970 1.29 19.44 -24.06
C VAL A 970 1.30 18.28 -23.07
N VAL A 971 0.14 17.72 -22.79
CA VAL A 971 0.03 16.51 -21.98
C VAL A 971 0.30 15.30 -22.86
N VAL A 972 1.44 14.65 -22.65
CA VAL A 972 1.83 13.43 -23.38
C VAL A 972 1.17 12.22 -22.74
N ARG A 973 0.41 11.47 -23.53
CA ARG A 973 -0.17 10.17 -23.17
C ARG A 973 0.70 9.07 -23.78
N PRO A 974 0.95 7.97 -23.04
CA PRO A 974 1.67 6.83 -23.60
C PRO A 974 0.88 6.24 -24.77
N LEU A 975 1.61 5.71 -25.76
CA LEU A 975 1.00 4.92 -26.83
C LEU A 975 0.40 3.63 -26.24
N ALA A 976 -0.65 3.11 -26.88
CA ALA A 976 -1.33 1.92 -26.39
C ALA A 976 -0.38 0.71 -26.29
N ALA A 977 -0.58 -0.14 -25.28
CA ALA A 977 0.35 -1.23 -24.90
C ALA A 977 0.64 -2.27 -26.00
N PHE A 978 -0.16 -2.33 -27.06
CA PHE A 978 0.04 -3.22 -28.20
C PHE A 978 1.03 -2.68 -29.23
N LEU A 979 1.49 -1.42 -29.10
CA LEU A 979 2.53 -0.85 -29.95
C LEU A 979 3.90 -1.09 -29.29
N PRO A 980 4.86 -1.71 -30.00
CA PRO A 980 6.23 -1.78 -29.50
C PRO A 980 6.79 -0.36 -29.34
N PRO A 981 7.67 -0.11 -28.35
CA PRO A 981 8.26 1.20 -28.15
C PRO A 981 8.99 1.64 -29.42
N ILE A 982 8.57 2.76 -30.00
CA ILE A 982 9.14 3.29 -31.25
C ILE A 982 10.31 4.20 -30.85
N PRO A 983 11.55 3.90 -31.26
CA PRO A 983 12.70 4.74 -30.95
C PRO A 983 12.47 6.20 -31.37
N GLY A 984 12.64 7.13 -30.43
CA GLY A 984 12.45 8.56 -30.66
C GLY A 984 11.01 9.07 -30.51
N ILE A 985 10.05 8.22 -30.15
CA ILE A 985 8.67 8.62 -29.83
C ILE A 985 8.37 8.39 -28.35
N GLU A 986 8.07 9.46 -27.60
CA GLU A 986 7.73 9.38 -26.17
C GLU A 986 6.27 8.98 -25.95
N GLY A 987 5.39 9.33 -26.89
CA GLY A 987 3.95 9.19 -26.72
C GLY A 987 3.16 9.97 -27.78
N ALA A 988 1.91 10.27 -27.47
CA ALA A 988 1.06 11.15 -28.27
C ALA A 988 0.42 12.23 -27.40
N ALA A 989 0.28 13.43 -27.94
CA ALA A 989 -0.40 14.55 -27.33
C ALA A 989 -1.66 14.92 -28.12
N VAL A 990 -2.68 15.42 -27.44
CA VAL A 990 -3.86 16.03 -28.07
C VAL A 990 -3.64 17.54 -28.08
N LEU A 991 -3.63 18.13 -29.28
CA LEU A 991 -3.45 19.56 -29.49
C LEU A 991 -4.77 20.33 -29.27
N GLY A 992 -4.68 21.66 -29.20
CA GLY A 992 -5.83 22.56 -29.03
C GLY A 992 -6.82 22.58 -30.21
N ASP A 993 -6.49 21.98 -31.35
CA ASP A 993 -7.43 21.76 -32.46
C ASP A 993 -8.07 20.36 -32.41
N GLY A 994 -7.75 19.56 -31.39
CA GLY A 994 -8.15 18.17 -31.26
C GLY A 994 -7.28 17.20 -32.08
N ALA A 995 -6.30 17.68 -32.85
CA ALA A 995 -5.39 16.82 -33.58
C ALA A 995 -4.49 16.04 -32.61
N VAL A 996 -4.21 14.78 -32.96
CA VAL A 996 -3.28 13.93 -32.20
C VAL A 996 -1.91 14.04 -32.82
N ALA A 997 -0.93 14.50 -32.04
CA ALA A 997 0.45 14.68 -32.47
C ALA A 997 1.37 13.69 -31.73
N PRO A 998 2.11 12.82 -32.43
CA PRO A 998 3.21 12.07 -31.85
C PRO A 998 4.25 13.01 -31.26
N VAL A 999 4.71 12.69 -30.05
CA VAL A 999 5.71 13.47 -29.33
C VAL A 999 7.08 12.86 -29.57
N VAL A 1000 7.96 13.62 -30.20
CA VAL A 1000 9.25 13.18 -30.71
C VAL A 1000 10.38 13.64 -29.78
N ASP A 1001 11.14 12.67 -29.27
CA ASP A 1001 12.43 12.89 -28.60
C ASP A 1001 13.53 12.95 -29.66
N LEU A 1002 13.96 14.18 -30.00
CA LEU A 1002 14.98 14.43 -31.01
C LEU A 1002 16.34 13.75 -30.69
N PRO A 1003 16.89 13.86 -29.46
CA PRO A 1003 18.11 13.15 -29.09
C PRO A 1003 18.07 11.64 -29.37
N VAL A 1004 17.01 10.95 -28.93
CA VAL A 1004 16.88 9.50 -29.12
C VAL A 1004 16.71 9.16 -30.60
N LEU A 1005 15.91 9.93 -31.33
CA LEU A 1005 15.70 9.74 -32.77
C LEU A 1005 17.01 9.88 -33.57
N LEU A 1006 17.79 10.92 -33.26
CA LEU A 1006 19.04 11.22 -33.97
C LEU A 1006 20.16 10.24 -33.63
N ALA A 1007 20.24 9.79 -32.37
CA ALA A 1007 21.22 8.79 -31.92
C ALA A 1007 20.94 7.40 -32.51
N ALA A 1008 19.67 7.02 -32.66
CA ALA A 1008 19.28 5.72 -33.22
C ALA A 1008 19.55 5.57 -34.74
N ARG A 1009 19.85 6.67 -35.44
CA ARG A 1009 19.85 6.74 -36.91
C ARG A 1009 21.14 7.28 -37.51
N GLU A 1010 22.29 7.03 -36.90
CA GLU A 1010 23.59 7.27 -37.53
C GLU A 1010 23.67 6.55 -38.90
N GLY A 1011 23.55 7.30 -39.99
CA GLY A 1011 23.99 6.87 -41.33
C GLY A 1011 22.96 6.23 -42.29
N ALA A 1012 21.69 6.07 -41.96
CA ALA A 1012 20.72 5.42 -42.87
C ALA A 1012 19.59 6.36 -43.36
N ARG A 1013 19.44 6.51 -44.69
CA ARG A 1013 18.23 7.08 -45.32
C ARG A 1013 17.05 6.15 -45.03
N ALA A 1014 16.04 6.64 -44.30
CA ALA A 1014 14.94 5.82 -43.80
C ALA A 1014 13.73 5.65 -44.74
N ALA A 1015 13.64 6.41 -45.84
CA ALA A 1015 12.57 6.29 -46.83
C ALA A 1015 12.33 4.85 -47.38
N PRO A 1016 13.35 4.04 -47.76
CA PRO A 1016 13.10 2.68 -48.26
C PRO A 1016 12.61 1.69 -47.19
N ALA A 1017 12.93 1.91 -45.90
CA ALA A 1017 12.47 1.05 -44.81
C ALA A 1017 11.00 1.31 -44.45
N LEU A 1018 10.54 2.56 -44.53
CA LEU A 1018 9.14 2.92 -44.32
C LEU A 1018 8.23 2.39 -45.43
N GLU A 1019 8.69 2.46 -46.68
CA GLU A 1019 7.98 1.88 -47.84
C GLU A 1019 7.87 0.34 -47.72
N ALA A 1020 8.92 -0.31 -47.23
CA ALA A 1020 8.92 -1.74 -46.93
C ALA A 1020 8.01 -2.10 -45.75
N ALA A 1021 8.00 -1.29 -44.68
CA ALA A 1021 7.13 -1.47 -43.51
C ALA A 1021 5.65 -1.25 -43.85
N ARG A 1022 5.31 -0.21 -44.64
CA ARG A 1022 3.94 0.01 -45.16
C ARG A 1022 3.46 -1.16 -46.01
N ARG A 1023 4.33 -1.74 -46.84
CA ARG A 1023 4.01 -2.95 -47.62
C ARG A 1023 3.88 -4.21 -46.76
N ALA A 1024 4.53 -4.23 -45.60
CA ALA A 1024 4.48 -5.33 -44.64
C ALA A 1024 3.28 -5.29 -43.68
N LEU A 1025 2.47 -4.21 -43.69
CA LEU A 1025 1.27 -4.13 -42.85
C LEU A 1025 0.31 -5.29 -43.14
N PRO A 1026 -0.30 -5.89 -42.11
CA PRO A 1026 -1.26 -6.96 -42.28
C PRO A 1026 -2.49 -6.46 -43.04
N VAL A 1027 -3.01 -7.27 -43.96
CA VAL A 1027 -4.21 -6.93 -44.73
C VAL A 1027 -5.45 -7.42 -44.00
N CYS A 1028 -6.45 -6.57 -43.90
CA CYS A 1028 -7.79 -6.94 -43.45
C CYS A 1028 -8.77 -6.77 -44.62
N LEU A 1029 -9.52 -7.82 -44.91
CA LEU A 1029 -10.50 -7.84 -46.00
C LEU A 1029 -11.89 -7.55 -45.45
N VAL A 1030 -12.51 -6.47 -45.93
CA VAL A 1030 -13.88 -6.07 -45.60
C VAL A 1030 -14.84 -6.51 -46.70
N VAL A 1031 -15.82 -7.34 -46.36
CA VAL A 1031 -16.81 -7.88 -47.31
C VAL A 1031 -18.21 -7.45 -46.85
N ASP A 1032 -18.80 -6.50 -47.56
CA ASP A 1032 -20.14 -5.97 -47.28
C ASP A 1032 -20.72 -5.43 -48.59
N ASP A 1033 -22.00 -5.69 -48.86
CA ASP A 1033 -22.66 -5.29 -50.11
C ASP A 1033 -23.00 -3.79 -50.12
N SER A 1034 -23.10 -3.17 -48.95
CA SER A 1034 -23.34 -1.73 -48.80
C SER A 1034 -22.05 -0.92 -48.94
N VAL A 1035 -21.99 -0.05 -49.95
CA VAL A 1035 -20.86 0.85 -50.21
C VAL A 1035 -20.54 1.74 -49.00
N SER A 1036 -21.56 2.24 -48.32
CA SER A 1036 -21.39 3.11 -47.15
C SER A 1036 -20.80 2.35 -45.95
N VAL A 1037 -21.33 1.16 -45.65
CA VAL A 1037 -20.85 0.33 -44.53
C VAL A 1037 -19.43 -0.15 -44.80
N ARG A 1038 -19.16 -0.58 -46.04
CA ARG A 1038 -17.82 -0.99 -46.47
C ARG A 1038 -16.79 0.12 -46.31
N ARG A 1039 -17.12 1.36 -46.70
CA ARG A 1039 -16.22 2.52 -46.56
C ARG A 1039 -15.97 2.91 -45.10
N THR A 1040 -17.00 2.86 -44.26
CA THR A 1040 -16.85 3.09 -42.82
C THR A 1040 -15.95 2.03 -42.18
N MET A 1041 -16.18 0.75 -42.51
CA MET A 1041 -15.40 -0.35 -41.97
C MET A 1041 -13.96 -0.34 -42.47
N GLU A 1042 -13.72 0.06 -43.73
CA GLU A 1042 -12.38 0.27 -44.26
C GLU A 1042 -11.62 1.34 -43.48
N ASN A 1043 -12.26 2.46 -43.13
CA ASN A 1043 -11.62 3.51 -42.32
C ASN A 1043 -11.30 3.01 -40.93
N PHE A 1044 -12.27 2.37 -40.26
CA PHE A 1044 -12.07 1.76 -38.93
C PHE A 1044 -10.88 0.78 -38.91
N VAL A 1045 -10.78 -0.08 -39.93
CA VAL A 1045 -9.69 -1.04 -40.06
C VAL A 1045 -8.33 -0.37 -40.33
N ARG A 1046 -8.30 0.73 -41.10
CA ARG A 1046 -7.07 1.52 -41.30
C ARG A 1046 -6.63 2.20 -40.00
N ASP A 1047 -7.56 2.71 -39.22
CA ASP A 1047 -7.29 3.35 -37.93
C ASP A 1047 -6.70 2.35 -36.91
N LEU A 1048 -7.09 1.07 -37.03
CA LEU A 1048 -6.49 -0.05 -36.28
C LEU A 1048 -5.11 -0.50 -36.80
N GLY A 1049 -4.55 0.14 -37.83
CA GLY A 1049 -3.21 -0.14 -38.36
C GLY A 1049 -3.14 -1.25 -39.42
N PHE A 1050 -4.27 -1.65 -40.03
CA PHE A 1050 -4.28 -2.61 -41.14
C PHE A 1050 -4.27 -1.92 -42.50
N GLN A 1051 -3.78 -2.64 -43.51
CA GLN A 1051 -4.11 -2.31 -44.89
C GLN A 1051 -5.51 -2.86 -45.20
N ALA A 1052 -6.48 -1.99 -45.50
CA ALA A 1052 -7.84 -2.39 -45.82
C ALA A 1052 -8.00 -2.73 -47.32
N ASP A 1053 -8.37 -3.97 -47.61
CA ASP A 1053 -8.91 -4.40 -48.91
C ASP A 1053 -10.42 -4.59 -48.76
N SER A 1054 -11.17 -4.45 -49.84
CA SER A 1054 -12.63 -4.61 -49.79
C SER A 1054 -13.23 -5.36 -50.97
N ALA A 1055 -14.38 -5.97 -50.73
CA ALA A 1055 -15.15 -6.74 -51.71
C ALA A 1055 -16.65 -6.51 -51.49
N ALA A 1056 -17.44 -6.53 -52.55
CA ALA A 1056 -18.88 -6.32 -52.49
C ALA A 1056 -19.67 -7.60 -52.15
N ASP A 1057 -19.07 -8.79 -52.30
CA ASP A 1057 -19.67 -10.07 -51.92
C ASP A 1057 -18.64 -11.20 -51.78
N GLY A 1058 -19.12 -12.40 -51.41
CA GLY A 1058 -18.26 -13.56 -51.19
C GLY A 1058 -17.47 -14.04 -52.41
N ILE A 1059 -17.92 -13.79 -53.63
CA ILE A 1059 -17.17 -14.19 -54.84
C ILE A 1059 -15.97 -13.26 -55.03
N GLU A 1060 -16.21 -11.95 -54.99
CA GLU A 1060 -15.13 -10.95 -55.07
C GLU A 1060 -14.15 -11.09 -53.89
N ALA A 1061 -14.66 -11.44 -52.70
CA ALA A 1061 -13.81 -11.73 -51.55
C ALA A 1061 -12.87 -12.91 -51.81
N LEU A 1062 -13.35 -13.99 -52.43
CA LEU A 1062 -12.49 -15.13 -52.80
C LEU A 1062 -11.44 -14.75 -53.84
N GLU A 1063 -11.74 -13.82 -54.76
CA GLU A 1063 -10.76 -13.27 -55.70
C GLU A 1063 -9.69 -12.43 -54.97
N CYS A 1064 -10.08 -11.57 -54.03
CA CYS A 1064 -9.16 -10.80 -53.19
C CYS A 1064 -8.24 -11.73 -52.39
N VAL A 1065 -8.80 -12.74 -51.74
CA VAL A 1065 -8.04 -13.73 -50.96
C VAL A 1065 -7.08 -14.55 -51.83
N ALA A 1066 -7.45 -14.83 -53.09
CA ALA A 1066 -6.58 -15.52 -54.04
C ALA A 1066 -5.38 -14.66 -54.47
N ARG A 1067 -5.53 -13.33 -54.53
CA ARG A 1067 -4.42 -12.40 -54.81
C ARG A 1067 -3.49 -12.25 -53.61
N ARG A 1068 -4.05 -12.07 -52.42
CA ARG A 1068 -3.29 -11.88 -51.18
C ARG A 1068 -4.09 -12.46 -50.01
N VAL A 1069 -3.49 -13.39 -49.27
CA VAL A 1069 -4.13 -13.97 -48.08
C VAL A 1069 -4.20 -12.90 -46.99
N PRO A 1070 -5.40 -12.52 -46.52
CA PRO A 1070 -5.54 -11.51 -45.47
C PRO A 1070 -5.23 -12.08 -44.09
N ALA A 1071 -4.81 -11.21 -43.18
CA ALA A 1071 -4.63 -11.53 -41.76
C ALA A 1071 -5.96 -11.67 -41.03
N LEU A 1072 -7.02 -10.99 -41.50
CA LEU A 1072 -8.36 -10.94 -40.92
C LEU A 1072 -9.42 -10.72 -42.00
N VAL A 1073 -10.62 -11.28 -41.83
CA VAL A 1073 -11.79 -10.98 -42.68
C VAL A 1073 -12.94 -10.47 -41.83
N LEU A 1074 -13.50 -9.32 -42.20
CA LEU A 1074 -14.78 -8.82 -41.68
C LEU A 1074 -15.83 -9.05 -42.76
N ALA A 1075 -16.88 -9.83 -42.49
CA ALA A 1075 -17.88 -10.18 -43.50
C ALA A 1075 -19.31 -9.97 -43.00
N ASP A 1076 -20.19 -9.45 -43.87
CA ASP A 1076 -21.64 -9.56 -43.65
C ASP A 1076 -22.12 -10.99 -43.90
N LEU A 1077 -23.17 -11.39 -43.19
CA LEU A 1077 -23.85 -12.66 -43.38
C LEU A 1077 -24.67 -12.64 -44.67
N GLU A 1078 -25.41 -11.55 -44.94
CA GLU A 1078 -26.36 -11.47 -46.04
C GLU A 1078 -25.80 -10.65 -47.20
N MET A 1079 -25.24 -11.33 -48.19
CA MET A 1079 -24.64 -10.70 -49.36
C MET A 1079 -25.13 -11.39 -50.64
N PRO A 1080 -25.23 -10.66 -51.77
CA PRO A 1080 -25.65 -11.22 -53.05
C PRO A 1080 -24.61 -12.20 -53.61
N ARG A 1081 -25.04 -13.13 -54.47
CA ARG A 1081 -24.23 -14.18 -55.14
C ARG A 1081 -23.63 -15.25 -54.22
N MET A 1082 -22.96 -14.86 -53.13
CA MET A 1082 -22.39 -15.75 -52.12
C MET A 1082 -22.50 -15.09 -50.75
N ASN A 1083 -23.12 -15.79 -49.80
CA ASN A 1083 -23.33 -15.29 -48.45
C ASN A 1083 -22.08 -15.49 -47.56
N GLY A 1084 -22.06 -14.84 -46.38
CA GLY A 1084 -20.90 -14.90 -45.48
C GLY A 1084 -20.59 -16.32 -44.97
N VAL A 1085 -21.60 -17.17 -44.79
CA VAL A 1085 -21.39 -18.57 -44.34
C VAL A 1085 -20.72 -19.41 -45.42
N GLU A 1086 -21.14 -19.25 -46.67
CA GLU A 1086 -20.56 -19.91 -47.84
C GLU A 1086 -19.12 -19.45 -48.08
N LEU A 1087 -18.85 -18.15 -47.93
CA LEU A 1087 -17.50 -17.58 -47.98
C LEU A 1087 -16.59 -18.26 -46.94
N VAL A 1088 -17.03 -18.33 -45.68
CA VAL A 1088 -16.23 -18.93 -44.59
C VAL A 1088 -15.96 -20.41 -44.88
N ARG A 1089 -16.97 -21.18 -45.31
CA ARG A 1089 -16.77 -22.59 -45.68
C ARG A 1089 -15.71 -22.74 -46.78
N ALA A 1090 -15.79 -21.92 -47.82
CA ALA A 1090 -14.81 -21.92 -48.90
C ALA A 1090 -13.39 -21.54 -48.42
N LEU A 1091 -13.27 -20.63 -47.44
CA LEU A 1091 -11.98 -20.29 -46.82
C LEU A 1091 -11.43 -21.44 -45.96
N ARG A 1092 -12.30 -22.19 -45.26
CA ARG A 1092 -11.91 -23.30 -44.39
C ARG A 1092 -11.50 -24.56 -45.16
N GLU A 1093 -12.01 -24.76 -46.38
CA GLU A 1093 -11.63 -25.87 -47.26
C GLU A 1093 -10.18 -25.79 -47.78
N LYS A 1094 -9.63 -24.58 -47.92
CA LYS A 1094 -8.28 -24.37 -48.46
C LYS A 1094 -7.22 -24.33 -47.35
N PRO A 1095 -6.10 -25.09 -47.44
CA PRO A 1095 -5.07 -25.12 -46.41
C PRO A 1095 -4.45 -23.75 -46.09
N ALA A 1096 -4.27 -22.90 -47.11
CA ALA A 1096 -3.64 -21.59 -46.97
C ALA A 1096 -4.52 -20.55 -46.25
N THR A 1097 -5.85 -20.73 -46.22
CA THR A 1097 -6.80 -19.76 -45.67
C THR A 1097 -7.59 -20.32 -44.48
N ARG A 1098 -7.44 -21.61 -44.17
CA ARG A 1098 -8.18 -22.28 -43.09
C ARG A 1098 -7.96 -21.65 -41.73
N SER A 1099 -6.80 -21.04 -41.48
CA SER A 1099 -6.46 -20.37 -40.22
C SER A 1099 -6.76 -18.87 -40.19
N VAL A 1100 -7.35 -18.30 -41.25
CA VAL A 1100 -7.62 -16.85 -41.30
C VAL A 1100 -8.83 -16.55 -40.40
N PRO A 1101 -8.70 -15.69 -39.37
CA PRO A 1101 -9.82 -15.34 -38.51
C PRO A 1101 -10.91 -14.60 -39.30
N VAL A 1102 -12.17 -14.97 -39.06
CA VAL A 1102 -13.33 -14.32 -39.67
C VAL A 1102 -14.27 -13.80 -38.59
N VAL A 1103 -14.56 -12.49 -38.65
CA VAL A 1103 -15.57 -11.82 -37.84
C VAL A 1103 -16.80 -11.59 -38.72
N MET A 1104 -17.90 -12.22 -38.36
CA MET A 1104 -19.19 -12.08 -39.02
C MET A 1104 -19.99 -10.95 -38.36
N ILE A 1105 -20.47 -9.98 -39.15
CA ILE A 1105 -21.22 -8.83 -38.65
C ILE A 1105 -22.57 -8.77 -39.38
N THR A 1106 -23.69 -8.97 -38.69
CA THR A 1106 -25.01 -9.06 -39.34
C THR A 1106 -26.10 -8.30 -38.59
N SER A 1107 -27.16 -7.87 -39.29
CA SER A 1107 -28.38 -7.31 -38.69
C SER A 1107 -29.34 -8.39 -38.14
N ARG A 1108 -29.08 -9.68 -38.38
CA ARG A 1108 -29.95 -10.79 -37.94
C ARG A 1108 -29.51 -11.39 -36.61
N SER A 1109 -30.39 -11.32 -35.61
CA SER A 1109 -30.14 -11.79 -34.24
C SER A 1109 -30.65 -13.20 -33.92
N SER A 1110 -31.21 -13.93 -34.89
CA SER A 1110 -31.82 -15.23 -34.60
C SER A 1110 -30.76 -16.30 -34.26
N GLU A 1111 -31.01 -17.09 -33.22
CA GLU A 1111 -30.13 -18.18 -32.75
C GLU A 1111 -29.75 -19.18 -33.87
N LYS A 1112 -30.67 -19.43 -34.80
CA LYS A 1112 -30.44 -20.31 -35.95
C LYS A 1112 -29.28 -19.82 -36.84
N HIS A 1113 -29.21 -18.51 -37.12
CA HIS A 1113 -28.15 -17.94 -37.95
C HIS A 1113 -26.80 -17.92 -37.23
N ARG A 1114 -26.80 -17.71 -35.90
CA ARG A 1114 -25.60 -17.79 -35.07
C ARG A 1114 -25.00 -19.20 -35.07
N GLN A 1115 -25.83 -20.22 -34.86
CA GLN A 1115 -25.37 -21.61 -34.88
C GLN A 1115 -24.79 -22.00 -36.25
N LEU A 1116 -25.46 -21.61 -37.34
CA LEU A 1116 -24.99 -21.84 -38.70
C LEU A 1116 -23.62 -21.19 -38.99
N ALA A 1117 -23.38 -19.98 -38.46
CA ALA A 1117 -22.11 -19.28 -38.59
C ALA A 1117 -20.99 -19.98 -37.79
N LEU A 1118 -21.27 -20.41 -36.56
CA LEU A 1118 -20.32 -21.14 -35.72
C LEU A 1118 -19.94 -22.49 -36.34
N ASP A 1119 -20.94 -23.24 -36.83
CA ASP A 1119 -20.74 -24.54 -37.50
C ASP A 1119 -19.92 -24.39 -38.80
N ALA A 1120 -19.97 -23.23 -39.46
CA ALA A 1120 -19.16 -22.93 -40.63
C ALA A 1120 -17.70 -22.57 -40.29
N GLY A 1121 -17.38 -22.33 -39.02
CA GLY A 1121 -16.03 -22.00 -38.56
C GLY A 1121 -15.77 -20.50 -38.47
N VAL A 1122 -16.78 -19.69 -38.19
CA VAL A 1122 -16.65 -18.27 -37.85
C VAL A 1122 -16.10 -18.13 -36.44
N ASP A 1123 -15.11 -17.24 -36.25
CA ASP A 1123 -14.43 -17.10 -34.96
C ASP A 1123 -15.19 -16.15 -34.02
N VAL A 1124 -15.78 -15.08 -34.57
CA VAL A 1124 -16.58 -14.11 -33.80
C VAL A 1124 -17.83 -13.73 -34.59
N PHE A 1125 -18.97 -13.71 -33.90
CA PHE A 1125 -20.26 -13.31 -34.47
C PHE A 1125 -20.80 -12.09 -33.73
N LEU A 1126 -21.05 -11.00 -34.45
CA LEU A 1126 -21.54 -9.73 -33.92
C LEU A 1126 -22.85 -9.31 -34.60
N THR A 1127 -23.79 -8.81 -33.80
CA THR A 1127 -25.06 -8.26 -34.29
C THR A 1127 -24.99 -6.73 -34.37
N LYS A 1128 -25.45 -6.14 -35.48
CA LYS A 1128 -25.61 -4.69 -35.67
C LYS A 1128 -26.83 -4.21 -34.81
N PRO A 1129 -26.73 -3.10 -34.04
CA PRO A 1129 -25.58 -2.22 -33.87
C PRO A 1129 -24.53 -2.77 -32.90
N TYR A 1130 -23.26 -2.51 -33.19
CA TYR A 1130 -22.11 -2.82 -32.33
C TYR A 1130 -21.33 -1.54 -32.03
N THR A 1131 -20.54 -1.54 -30.96
CA THR A 1131 -19.59 -0.45 -30.67
C THR A 1131 -18.23 -0.76 -31.28
N GLU A 1132 -17.53 0.29 -31.74
CA GLU A 1132 -16.19 0.18 -32.32
C GLU A 1132 -15.19 -0.45 -31.34
N ASP A 1133 -15.24 -0.07 -30.05
CA ASP A 1133 -14.41 -0.65 -28.99
C ASP A 1133 -14.64 -2.16 -28.81
N ALA A 1134 -15.89 -2.62 -28.91
CA ALA A 1134 -16.21 -4.03 -28.81
C ALA A 1134 -15.65 -4.80 -30.01
N LEU A 1135 -15.77 -4.27 -31.23
CA LEU A 1135 -15.21 -4.89 -32.42
C LEU A 1135 -13.67 -4.93 -32.34
N ALA A 1136 -13.03 -3.82 -31.95
CA ALA A 1136 -11.58 -3.74 -31.77
C ALA A 1136 -11.06 -4.75 -30.74
N SER A 1137 -11.76 -4.91 -29.61
CA SER A 1137 -11.40 -5.88 -28.56
C SER A 1137 -11.46 -7.33 -29.05
N HIS A 1138 -12.45 -7.68 -29.87
CA HIS A 1138 -12.56 -9.02 -30.47
C HIS A 1138 -11.44 -9.25 -31.49
N ILE A 1139 -11.12 -8.25 -32.30
CA ILE A 1139 -10.02 -8.30 -33.27
C ILE A 1139 -8.69 -8.54 -32.53
N ALA A 1140 -8.38 -7.77 -31.48
CA ALA A 1140 -7.17 -7.92 -30.69
C ALA A 1140 -7.01 -9.35 -30.15
N ARG A 1141 -8.07 -9.89 -29.53
CA ARG A 1141 -8.07 -11.26 -28.98
C ARG A 1141 -7.85 -12.35 -30.03
N LEU A 1142 -8.33 -12.14 -31.26
CA LEU A 1142 -8.13 -13.09 -32.36
C LEU A 1142 -6.70 -13.07 -32.88
N LEU A 1143 -6.04 -11.91 -32.87
CA LEU A 1143 -4.65 -11.77 -33.31
C LEU A 1143 -3.65 -12.28 -32.26
N GLU A 1144 -3.91 -12.10 -30.97
CA GLU A 1144 -3.06 -12.60 -29.87
C GLU A 1144 -2.99 -14.14 -29.79
N ARG A 1145 -4.03 -14.83 -30.26
CA ARG A 1145 -4.11 -16.31 -30.24
C ARG A 1145 -3.30 -16.98 -31.35
N ARG A 1146 -2.61 -16.20 -32.17
CA ARG A 1146 -1.93 -16.63 -33.39
C ARG A 1146 -0.43 -16.38 -33.26
#